data_AF-A0A654IPP0-F1
#
_entry.id   AF-A0A654IPP0-F1
#
_cell.length_a   1.000
_cell.length_b   1.000
_cell.length_c   1.000
_cell.angle_alpha   90.00
_cell.angle_beta   90.00
_cell.angle_gamma   90.00
#
_symmetry.space_group_name_H-M   'P 1'
#
loop_
_entity.id
_entity.type
_entity.pdbx_description
1 polymer ?
#
loop_
_entity_poly.entity_id
_entity_poly.type
_entity_poly.pdbx_seq_one_letter_code
_entity_poly.pdbx_strand_id
1 'polypeptide(L)'
;MKKLITILGSLCLSAGAVITVVSCTAKNEKFEKPSITEELAQKIISGLKLSNDFNFTAGERFSKLDYKSLILDMINETISKNKYSDNLNNLSKKFGLDIPKVKESGDKKAQEVLKNLSTIKLFAEYTSKRSADEYSDSIDLGYSENYPLNPYNLESTDKKKDNSTYAIYYKANNSMGSSSSGSSSNGGGSNSGQIWLRWQTTGEFDTLTSKVPSTSQLPSISLLTESDSKNFRIAKLTNPTDQNYINKTLSVTNDGKQNNNGSGSGNEKVEWYKVKGQDKFETDGQGIMQYRFMYHFKTKIEAKLFNDLLGHAYIDSNLFLDKSDNKSASNKKIILNNVSKLISDIQSNYSQVDKTISNIKMVWAFSLEQQKVSNVNSKINDYINPDGTLKNKDNQKTLKKVFDQIKSVTSNESKQGTDSLLSISGFNGFVKNKDNSVESLSGDLKITEDAKKAVAAVNVPSLLTNNNRGYNSEINGNVDYVFVLPIYLNDLFSSSDMQIQKSTSNGGGSNGGPGSNNEKYELKIMPNTWVNLNDKYSFERKYFKNLEIKDVKSSNNGDVLVAKRDGKWYVSLKDKDNKEINVTYSDGSQKVISLKKVEEKNKKSLDFTHKLLETDFNKKLFNNNLKNFNISYDINLKNYDNIKDKQNDAYIWNNDPKKSNDIQELSAAKKQVLLDQLEAITAKNPDVQNAAKTELYSAYLYTDGIYYKSLFDEISKYIESEKPTLD
;
A
#
# COMPACT_ATOMS: atom_id res chain seq x y z
N MET A 1 39.44 -0.71 5.08
CA MET A 1 39.22 -0.11 6.42
C MET A 1 39.74 1.34 6.52
N LYS A 2 41.02 1.63 6.82
CA LYS A 2 41.50 3.03 7.02
C LYS A 2 41.26 3.97 5.83
N LYS A 3 41.43 3.50 4.58
CA LYS A 3 41.23 4.32 3.37
C LYS A 3 39.76 4.66 3.10
N LEU A 4 38.82 3.72 3.30
CA LEU A 4 37.38 4.00 3.18
C LEU A 4 36.87 4.89 4.34
N ILE A 5 37.50 4.78 5.52
CA ILE A 5 37.29 5.66 6.68
C ILE A 5 37.72 7.10 6.39
N THR A 6 38.87 7.29 5.75
CA THR A 6 39.30 8.61 5.25
C THR A 6 38.36 9.13 4.14
N ILE A 7 37.77 8.25 3.34
CA ILE A 7 36.91 8.58 2.19
C ILE A 7 35.52 9.08 2.62
N LEU A 8 34.83 8.37 3.50
CA LEU A 8 33.54 8.79 4.05
C LEU A 8 33.71 9.99 5.01
N GLY A 9 34.86 10.08 5.70
CA GLY A 9 35.29 11.30 6.40
C GLY A 9 35.70 12.46 5.47
N SER A 10 35.90 12.21 4.17
CA SER A 10 36.24 13.23 3.15
C SER A 10 35.05 13.62 2.26
N LEU A 11 33.84 13.11 2.53
CA LEU A 11 32.62 13.73 2.05
C LEU A 11 32.66 15.19 2.49
N CYS A 12 32.77 16.12 1.53
CA CYS A 12 32.76 17.55 1.83
C CYS A 12 31.36 17.90 2.33
N LEU A 13 31.20 17.85 3.65
CA LEU A 13 30.05 18.39 4.35
C LEU A 13 30.27 19.90 4.45
N SER A 14 29.78 20.66 3.46
CA SER A 14 29.89 22.12 3.51
C SER A 14 28.95 22.65 4.60
N ALA A 15 29.51 23.24 5.65
CA ALA A 15 28.76 24.03 6.62
C ALA A 15 28.33 25.35 5.97
N GLY A 16 27.03 25.56 5.81
CA GLY A 16 26.47 26.87 5.43
C GLY A 16 26.52 27.81 6.64
N ALA A 17 26.92 29.06 6.44
CA ALA A 17 27.01 30.05 7.51
C ALA A 17 25.61 30.37 8.06
N VAL A 18 25.36 30.01 9.31
CA VAL A 18 24.15 30.36 10.05
C VAL A 18 24.19 31.85 10.37
N ILE A 19 23.22 32.63 9.90
CA ILE A 19 22.97 33.97 10.44
C ILE A 19 22.24 33.78 11.79
N THR A 20 22.93 34.20 12.85
CA THR A 20 22.60 34.20 14.30
C THR A 20 21.21 34.75 14.64
N VAL A 21 20.51 34.31 15.73
CA VAL A 21 20.75 34.71 17.15
C VAL A 21 20.44 33.62 18.23
N VAL A 22 21.50 33.28 19.00
CA VAL A 22 21.75 32.92 20.44
C VAL A 22 20.53 32.74 21.41
N SER A 23 20.42 31.75 22.34
CA SER A 23 21.40 31.29 23.35
C SER A 23 21.29 29.83 23.90
N CYS A 24 22.47 29.21 24.10
CA CYS A 24 22.92 28.18 25.09
C CYS A 24 22.22 26.79 25.09
N THR A 25 22.84 25.63 24.85
CA THR A 25 24.22 25.12 25.08
C THR A 25 24.54 23.95 24.10
N ALA A 26 25.83 23.79 23.77
CA ALA A 26 26.46 22.81 22.84
C ALA A 26 26.17 23.03 21.33
N LYS A 27 27.15 23.64 20.64
CA LYS A 27 27.13 23.86 19.18
C LYS A 27 27.28 22.53 18.44
N ASN A 28 26.16 21.96 18.01
CA ASN A 28 26.13 20.96 16.93
C ASN A 28 26.07 21.73 15.61
N GLU A 29 27.18 21.78 14.86
CA GLU A 29 27.18 22.33 13.50
C GLU A 29 26.27 21.46 12.62
N LYS A 30 25.20 22.06 12.07
CA LYS A 30 24.20 21.37 11.23
C LYS A 30 24.59 21.50 9.76
N PHE A 31 24.66 20.37 9.03
CA PHE A 31 25.06 20.33 7.61
C PHE A 31 23.86 20.53 6.67
N GLU A 32 23.95 21.38 5.64
CA GLU A 32 22.83 21.63 4.72
C GLU A 32 22.80 20.72 3.47
N LYS A 33 23.95 20.28 2.92
CA LYS A 33 23.98 19.43 1.70
C LYS A 33 25.17 18.45 1.68
N PRO A 34 24.96 17.13 1.72
CA PRO A 34 26.02 16.17 1.47
C PRO A 34 26.39 16.16 -0.02
N SER A 35 27.68 16.27 -0.34
CA SER A 35 28.18 16.13 -1.71
C SER A 35 29.45 15.30 -1.76
N ILE A 36 29.56 14.44 -2.76
CA ILE A 36 30.78 13.72 -3.11
C ILE A 36 31.35 14.33 -4.40
N THR A 37 32.67 14.51 -4.45
CA THR A 37 33.36 14.96 -5.66
C THR A 37 33.51 13.79 -6.64
N GLU A 38 33.51 14.09 -7.94
CA GLU A 38 33.68 13.08 -9.00
C GLU A 38 34.99 12.30 -8.81
N GLU A 39 36.05 12.99 -8.44
CA GLU A 39 37.37 12.40 -8.17
C GLU A 39 37.36 11.43 -6.98
N LEU A 40 36.60 11.75 -5.92
CA LEU A 40 36.45 10.88 -4.75
C LEU A 40 35.60 9.64 -5.08
N ALA A 41 34.51 9.82 -5.82
CA ALA A 41 33.68 8.72 -6.31
C ALA A 41 34.47 7.76 -7.22
N GLN A 42 35.29 8.29 -8.13
CA GLN A 42 36.17 7.50 -9.00
C GLN A 42 37.29 6.80 -8.22
N LYS A 43 37.86 7.44 -7.18
CA LYS A 43 38.85 6.80 -6.29
C LYS A 43 38.25 5.66 -5.45
N ILE A 44 37.00 5.81 -4.99
CA ILE A 44 36.26 4.74 -4.32
C ILE A 44 36.15 3.54 -5.25
N ILE A 45 35.62 3.75 -6.45
CA ILE A 45 35.36 2.67 -7.40
C ILE A 45 36.64 2.07 -7.96
N SER A 46 37.68 2.86 -8.15
CA SER A 46 39.01 2.35 -8.54
C SER A 46 39.65 1.54 -7.41
N GLY A 47 39.42 1.91 -6.15
CA GLY A 47 39.81 1.10 -4.99
C GLY A 47 39.05 -0.23 -4.90
N LEU A 48 37.78 -0.25 -5.31
CA LEU A 48 36.94 -1.45 -5.39
C LEU A 48 37.33 -2.35 -6.59
N LYS A 49 37.72 -1.78 -7.72
CA LYS A 49 38.27 -2.51 -8.89
C LYS A 49 39.56 -3.29 -8.59
N LEU A 50 40.26 -2.95 -7.50
CA LEU A 50 41.52 -3.57 -7.11
C LEU A 50 41.36 -4.66 -6.03
N SER A 51 40.15 -4.92 -5.54
CA SER A 51 39.87 -6.06 -4.66
C SER A 51 39.50 -7.30 -5.45
N ASN A 52 40.12 -8.44 -5.14
CA ASN A 52 39.88 -9.73 -5.80
C ASN A 52 38.44 -10.27 -5.60
N ASP A 53 37.67 -9.64 -4.72
CA ASP A 53 36.29 -10.02 -4.36
C ASP A 53 35.23 -9.21 -5.13
N PHE A 54 35.63 -8.37 -6.10
CA PHE A 54 34.75 -7.47 -6.85
C PHE A 54 34.83 -7.72 -8.37
N ASN A 55 33.69 -8.00 -9.02
CA ASN A 55 33.66 -8.30 -10.46
C ASN A 55 32.48 -7.60 -11.17
N PHE A 56 32.79 -6.68 -12.09
CA PHE A 56 31.79 -6.10 -12.99
C PHE A 56 31.42 -7.08 -14.10
N THR A 57 30.13 -7.17 -14.46
CA THR A 57 29.72 -7.79 -15.72
C THR A 57 30.22 -6.98 -16.92
N ALA A 58 30.47 -7.62 -18.05
CA ALA A 58 31.02 -6.94 -19.24
C ALA A 58 30.17 -5.74 -19.70
N GLY A 59 28.85 -5.75 -19.49
CA GLY A 59 27.96 -4.62 -19.81
C GLY A 59 28.13 -3.39 -18.91
N GLU A 60 28.44 -3.60 -17.63
CA GLU A 60 28.68 -2.52 -16.64
C GLU A 60 30.05 -1.84 -16.82
N ARG A 61 30.97 -2.49 -17.54
CA ARG A 61 32.25 -1.91 -17.95
C ARG A 61 32.11 -0.87 -19.07
N PHE A 62 30.99 -0.90 -19.81
CA PHE A 62 30.73 -0.01 -20.96
C PHE A 62 29.63 1.02 -20.71
N SER A 63 28.81 0.87 -19.67
CA SER A 63 27.81 1.90 -19.31
C SER A 63 28.49 3.06 -18.58
N LYS A 64 28.18 4.30 -19.00
CA LYS A 64 28.52 5.53 -18.27
C LYS A 64 27.70 5.57 -16.98
N LEU A 65 28.08 4.78 -15.99
CA LEU A 65 27.46 4.81 -14.67
C LEU A 65 27.83 6.14 -14.00
N ASP A 66 26.83 6.92 -13.61
CA ASP A 66 27.01 8.07 -12.71
C ASP A 66 27.28 7.54 -11.30
N TYR A 67 28.56 7.28 -11.06
CA TYR A 67 29.07 6.69 -9.83
C TYR A 67 28.79 7.52 -8.59
N LYS A 68 28.70 8.86 -8.74
CA LYS A 68 28.32 9.76 -7.67
C LYS A 68 26.89 9.52 -7.24
N SER A 69 25.96 9.45 -8.20
CA SER A 69 24.55 9.18 -7.91
C SER A 69 24.37 7.78 -7.29
N LEU A 70 25.07 6.76 -7.81
CA LEU A 70 25.02 5.41 -7.25
C LEU A 70 25.43 5.35 -5.78
N ILE A 71 26.54 6.01 -5.40
CA ILE A 71 27.00 6.02 -4.00
C ILE A 71 26.02 6.75 -3.09
N LEU A 72 25.46 7.89 -3.54
CA LEU A 72 24.46 8.63 -2.77
C LEU A 72 23.17 7.83 -2.57
N ASP A 73 22.74 7.10 -3.60
CA ASP A 73 21.60 6.20 -3.57
C ASP A 73 21.78 5.08 -2.52
N MET A 74 22.96 4.45 -2.49
CA MET A 74 23.31 3.44 -1.48
C MET A 74 23.32 4.00 -0.06
N ILE A 75 23.86 5.21 0.13
CA ILE A 75 23.88 5.89 1.43
C ILE A 75 22.46 6.18 1.89
N ASN A 76 21.62 6.73 1.02
CA ASN A 76 20.22 7.02 1.31
C ASN A 76 19.44 5.77 1.69
N GLU A 77 19.58 4.69 0.92
CA GLU A 77 18.94 3.41 1.21
C GLU A 77 19.34 2.89 2.60
N THR A 78 20.65 2.88 2.89
CA THR A 78 21.16 2.33 4.15
C THR A 78 20.77 3.17 5.37
N ILE A 79 20.83 4.51 5.26
CA ILE A 79 20.37 5.41 6.31
C ILE A 79 18.88 5.19 6.57
N SER A 80 18.08 5.06 5.51
CA SER A 80 16.63 4.84 5.65
C SER A 80 16.32 3.54 6.38
N LYS A 81 16.99 2.43 5.99
CA LYS A 81 16.89 1.13 6.65
C LYS A 81 17.20 1.20 8.14
N ASN A 82 18.36 1.78 8.47
CA ASN A 82 18.76 1.97 9.86
C ASN A 82 17.75 2.84 10.63
N LYS A 83 17.20 3.88 9.99
CA LYS A 83 16.20 4.75 10.61
C LYS A 83 14.90 4.03 10.93
N TYR A 84 14.41 3.16 10.04
CA TYR A 84 13.26 2.30 10.36
C TYR A 84 13.58 1.33 11.50
N SER A 85 14.75 0.70 11.50
CA SER A 85 15.18 -0.17 12.59
C SER A 85 15.23 0.59 13.93
N ASP A 86 15.78 1.80 13.94
CA ASP A 86 15.84 2.64 15.14
C ASP A 86 14.43 3.06 15.59
N ASN A 87 13.54 3.38 14.66
CA ASN A 87 12.14 3.69 14.98
C ASN A 87 11.45 2.49 15.64
N LEU A 88 11.56 1.29 15.05
CA LEU A 88 11.03 0.05 15.62
C LEU A 88 11.65 -0.27 16.98
N ASN A 89 12.96 -0.06 17.16
CA ASN A 89 13.63 -0.24 18.45
C ASN A 89 13.07 0.71 19.52
N ASN A 90 12.88 1.98 19.15
CA ASN A 90 12.30 2.99 20.03
C ASN A 90 10.86 2.64 20.40
N LEU A 91 10.05 2.19 19.45
CA LEU A 91 8.70 1.70 19.70
C LEU A 91 8.69 0.46 20.61
N SER A 92 9.55 -0.53 20.34
CA SER A 92 9.69 -1.73 21.17
C SER A 92 10.01 -1.37 22.62
N LYS A 93 10.99 -0.50 22.85
CA LYS A 93 11.36 -0.02 24.19
C LYS A 93 10.26 0.80 24.84
N LYS A 94 9.69 1.76 24.11
CA LYS A 94 8.64 2.65 24.63
C LYS A 94 7.43 1.83 25.03
N PHE A 95 6.92 0.95 24.20
CA PHE A 95 5.64 0.24 24.41
C PHE A 95 5.78 -1.15 25.06
N GLY A 96 7.00 -1.67 25.24
CA GLY A 96 7.22 -2.99 25.82
C GLY A 96 6.86 -4.13 24.85
N LEU A 97 7.19 -3.97 23.56
CA LEU A 97 6.80 -4.87 22.47
C LEU A 97 7.95 -5.76 22.02
N ASP A 98 7.63 -7.03 21.74
CA ASP A 98 8.57 -8.01 21.22
C ASP A 98 8.62 -7.88 19.71
N ILE A 99 9.56 -7.06 19.23
CA ILE A 99 9.86 -6.92 17.81
C ILE A 99 11.14 -7.73 17.54
N PRO A 100 11.04 -9.02 17.17
CA PRO A 100 12.21 -9.84 16.91
C PRO A 100 12.96 -9.31 15.69
N LYS A 101 14.30 -9.42 15.71
CA LYS A 101 15.16 -9.04 14.58
C LYS A 101 14.84 -7.62 14.06
N VAL A 102 14.94 -6.64 14.95
CA VAL A 102 14.61 -5.22 14.67
C VAL A 102 15.31 -4.69 13.40
N LYS A 103 16.58 -5.08 13.18
CA LYS A 103 17.30 -4.73 11.96
C LYS A 103 16.61 -5.28 10.70
N GLU A 104 16.41 -6.59 10.62
CA GLU A 104 15.70 -7.25 9.51
C GLU A 104 14.28 -6.70 9.31
N SER A 105 13.58 -6.33 10.39
CA SER A 105 12.23 -5.74 10.31
C SER A 105 12.25 -4.32 9.73
N GLY A 106 13.26 -3.52 10.08
CA GLY A 106 13.47 -2.20 9.47
C GLY A 106 13.84 -2.30 8.00
N ASP A 107 14.69 -3.27 7.63
CA ASP A 107 15.04 -3.56 6.24
C ASP A 107 13.79 -3.93 5.43
N LYS A 108 12.94 -4.81 5.98
CA LYS A 108 11.67 -5.19 5.36
C LYS A 108 10.73 -4.00 5.19
N LYS A 109 10.61 -3.13 6.20
CA LYS A 109 9.76 -1.93 6.07
C LYS A 109 10.27 -1.01 4.96
N ALA A 110 11.58 -0.81 4.84
CA ALA A 110 12.17 -0.03 3.75
C ALA A 110 11.87 -0.65 2.38
N GLN A 111 12.04 -1.98 2.25
CA GLN A 111 11.73 -2.73 1.02
C GLN A 111 10.24 -2.65 0.67
N GLU A 112 9.34 -2.77 1.65
CA GLU A 112 7.90 -2.65 1.45
C GLU A 112 7.50 -1.25 0.94
N VAL A 113 8.05 -0.19 1.52
CA VAL A 113 7.80 1.19 1.08
C VAL A 113 8.27 1.37 -0.38
N LEU A 114 9.51 0.99 -0.67
CA LEU A 114 10.06 1.05 -2.03
C LEU A 114 9.23 0.25 -3.04
N LYS A 115 8.83 -0.96 -2.66
CA LYS A 115 7.99 -1.84 -3.47
C LYS A 115 6.63 -1.20 -3.74
N ASN A 116 5.98 -0.65 -2.72
CA ASN A 116 4.69 0.02 -2.85
C ASN A 116 4.78 1.18 -3.84
N LEU A 117 5.70 2.12 -3.61
CA LEU A 117 5.88 3.30 -4.46
C LEU A 117 6.24 2.93 -5.90
N SER A 118 7.16 1.96 -6.08
CA SER A 118 7.58 1.48 -7.40
C SER A 118 6.43 0.81 -8.15
N THR A 119 5.63 0.01 -7.44
CA THR A 119 4.49 -0.72 -8.02
C THR A 119 3.40 0.25 -8.47
N ILE A 120 3.05 1.24 -7.64
CA ILE A 120 2.07 2.28 -8.00
C ILE A 120 2.51 3.00 -9.28
N LYS A 121 3.78 3.43 -9.31
CA LYS A 121 4.34 4.17 -10.45
C LYS A 121 4.33 3.33 -11.73
N LEU A 122 4.88 2.11 -11.67
CA LEU A 122 4.91 1.20 -12.82
C LEU A 122 3.49 0.89 -13.31
N PHE A 123 2.56 0.62 -12.40
CA PHE A 123 1.20 0.23 -12.75
C PHE A 123 0.46 1.35 -13.48
N ALA A 124 0.52 2.57 -12.96
CA ALA A 124 -0.11 3.73 -13.59
C ALA A 124 0.53 4.04 -14.97
N GLU A 125 1.86 4.04 -15.07
CA GLU A 125 2.57 4.32 -16.33
C GLU A 125 2.31 3.23 -17.39
N TYR A 126 2.35 1.96 -17.00
CA TYR A 126 2.12 0.84 -17.91
C TYR A 126 0.68 0.78 -18.39
N THR A 127 -0.30 0.90 -17.50
CA THR A 127 -1.72 0.90 -17.89
C THR A 127 -2.07 2.09 -18.77
N SER A 128 -1.43 3.25 -18.58
CA SER A 128 -1.57 4.40 -19.48
C SER A 128 -1.01 4.14 -20.88
N LYS A 129 0.18 3.52 -21.00
CA LYS A 129 0.72 3.14 -22.32
C LYS A 129 -0.16 2.10 -23.00
N ARG A 130 -0.64 1.09 -22.25
CA ARG A 130 -1.51 0.02 -22.76
C ARG A 130 -2.87 0.55 -23.17
N SER A 131 -3.44 1.55 -22.50
CA SER A 131 -4.74 2.11 -22.90
C SER A 131 -4.70 2.83 -24.25
N ALA A 132 -3.51 3.25 -24.72
CA ALA A 132 -3.33 3.76 -26.07
C ALA A 132 -3.20 2.66 -27.13
N ASP A 133 -2.65 1.50 -26.77
CA ASP A 133 -2.42 0.37 -27.68
C ASP A 133 -2.46 -0.98 -26.91
N GLU A 134 -3.67 -1.52 -26.72
CA GLU A 134 -3.94 -2.65 -25.81
C GLU A 134 -3.36 -3.99 -26.30
N TYR A 135 -2.99 -4.16 -27.57
CA TYR A 135 -2.52 -5.45 -28.06
C TYR A 135 -1.11 -5.43 -28.65
N SER A 136 -0.44 -4.27 -28.58
CA SER A 136 0.94 -4.14 -29.01
C SER A 136 1.92 -4.58 -27.93
N ASP A 137 2.73 -5.56 -28.28
CA ASP A 137 3.85 -6.05 -27.47
C ASP A 137 5.06 -5.11 -27.50
N SER A 138 5.05 -4.09 -28.38
CA SER A 138 6.07 -3.02 -28.38
C SER A 138 6.14 -2.29 -27.04
N ILE A 139 5.02 -2.20 -26.32
CA ILE A 139 4.97 -1.60 -24.98
C ILE A 139 5.78 -2.44 -24.01
N ASP A 140 5.53 -3.76 -23.95
CA ASP A 140 6.27 -4.71 -23.11
C ASP A 140 7.76 -4.70 -23.47
N LEU A 141 8.08 -4.77 -24.77
CA LEU A 141 9.46 -4.71 -25.27
C LEU A 141 10.17 -3.41 -24.86
N GLY A 142 9.44 -2.29 -24.76
CA GLY A 142 9.97 -1.02 -24.26
C GLY A 142 10.45 -1.07 -22.80
N TYR A 143 9.96 -2.01 -22.00
CA TYR A 143 10.42 -2.25 -20.62
C TYR A 143 11.54 -3.30 -20.53
N SER A 144 11.83 -4.03 -21.61
CA SER A 144 12.88 -5.06 -21.62
C SER A 144 14.27 -4.42 -21.54
N GLU A 145 14.53 -3.34 -22.29
CA GLU A 145 15.86 -2.71 -22.43
C GLU A 145 17.00 -3.72 -22.72
N ASN A 146 16.71 -4.77 -23.51
CA ASN A 146 17.59 -5.94 -23.76
C ASN A 146 17.78 -6.91 -22.58
N TYR A 147 16.97 -6.81 -21.54
CA TYR A 147 16.87 -7.75 -20.43
C TYR A 147 15.57 -8.56 -20.47
N PRO A 148 15.50 -9.75 -19.83
CA PRO A 148 14.29 -10.58 -19.83
C PRO A 148 13.08 -9.91 -19.18
N LEU A 149 11.89 -10.15 -19.75
CA LEU A 149 10.57 -9.69 -19.28
C LEU A 149 9.89 -10.66 -18.29
N ASN A 150 10.66 -11.52 -17.63
CA ASN A 150 10.13 -12.48 -16.67
C ASN A 150 10.97 -12.48 -15.39
N PRO A 151 10.41 -12.99 -14.29
CA PRO A 151 11.19 -13.10 -13.07
C PRO A 151 12.37 -14.05 -13.28
N TYR A 152 13.44 -13.78 -12.56
CA TYR A 152 14.63 -14.61 -12.50
C TYR A 152 15.11 -14.66 -11.05
N ASN A 153 15.85 -15.70 -10.68
CA ASN A 153 16.42 -15.86 -9.34
C ASN A 153 15.39 -15.95 -8.18
N LEU A 154 14.22 -16.57 -8.38
CA LEU A 154 13.14 -16.66 -7.36
C LEU A 154 13.37 -17.77 -6.31
N GLU A 155 14.28 -18.71 -6.56
CA GLU A 155 14.58 -19.84 -5.66
C GLU A 155 16.04 -19.85 -5.20
N SER A 156 16.70 -18.69 -5.18
CA SER A 156 18.12 -18.60 -4.81
C SER A 156 18.31 -19.04 -3.35
N THR A 157 19.04 -20.13 -3.13
CA THR A 157 19.49 -20.55 -1.79
C THR A 157 20.91 -20.07 -1.55
N ASP A 158 21.28 -19.85 -0.28
CA ASP A 158 22.61 -19.40 0.12
C ASP A 158 23.70 -20.20 -0.61
N LYS A 159 24.28 -19.58 -1.66
CA LYS A 159 25.40 -20.02 -2.52
C LYS A 159 25.08 -20.75 -3.85
N LYS A 160 23.84 -20.82 -4.35
CA LYS A 160 23.57 -21.29 -5.73
C LYS A 160 22.67 -20.33 -6.51
N LYS A 161 23.16 -19.88 -7.67
CA LYS A 161 22.38 -19.10 -8.65
C LYS A 161 21.22 -19.96 -9.15
N ASP A 162 20.02 -19.44 -9.06
CA ASP A 162 18.84 -20.06 -9.62
C ASP A 162 18.81 -19.84 -11.15
N ASN A 163 19.04 -20.92 -11.89
CA ASN A 163 19.11 -20.92 -13.35
C ASN A 163 17.75 -21.28 -13.99
N SER A 164 16.66 -21.27 -13.22
CA SER A 164 15.34 -21.62 -13.72
C SER A 164 14.83 -20.55 -14.69
N THR A 165 14.17 -20.99 -15.76
CA THR A 165 13.41 -20.09 -16.63
C THR A 165 11.99 -20.00 -16.10
N TYR A 166 11.54 -18.80 -15.76
CA TYR A 166 10.18 -18.56 -15.31
C TYR A 166 9.35 -17.91 -16.40
N ALA A 167 8.05 -18.14 -16.33
CA ALA A 167 7.05 -17.47 -17.15
C ALA A 167 5.85 -17.07 -16.29
N ILE A 168 5.23 -15.96 -16.67
CA ILE A 168 4.00 -15.49 -16.03
C ILE A 168 2.80 -16.02 -16.79
N TYR A 169 1.79 -16.47 -16.05
CA TYR A 169 0.53 -16.94 -16.59
C TYR A 169 -0.64 -16.13 -16.04
N TYR A 170 -1.64 -15.90 -16.88
CA TYR A 170 -2.88 -15.19 -16.51
C TYR A 170 -4.11 -16.01 -16.84
N LYS A 171 -5.20 -15.82 -16.09
CA LYS A 171 -6.46 -16.52 -16.34
C LYS A 171 -7.03 -16.14 -17.71
N ALA A 172 -7.44 -17.15 -18.49
CA ALA A 172 -8.26 -16.91 -19.66
C ALA A 172 -9.64 -16.41 -19.23
N ASN A 173 -10.11 -15.31 -19.82
CA ASN A 173 -11.51 -14.89 -19.65
C ASN A 173 -12.41 -15.87 -20.41
N ASN A 174 -13.46 -16.39 -19.75
CA ASN A 174 -14.50 -17.23 -20.37
C ASN A 174 -15.26 -16.54 -21.53
N SER A 175 -14.94 -15.27 -21.86
CA SER A 175 -15.54 -14.47 -22.93
C SER A 175 -14.66 -14.31 -24.18
N MET A 176 -13.40 -14.76 -24.19
CA MET A 176 -12.61 -14.85 -25.42
C MET A 176 -12.81 -16.23 -26.03
N GLY A 177 -13.95 -16.40 -26.69
CA GLY A 177 -14.16 -17.52 -27.59
C GLY A 177 -13.14 -17.43 -28.71
N SER A 178 -12.35 -18.50 -28.86
CA SER A 178 -11.86 -18.89 -30.17
C SER A 178 -13.03 -18.85 -31.14
N SER A 179 -12.89 -18.05 -32.17
CA SER A 179 -13.72 -18.07 -33.36
C SER A 179 -13.58 -19.43 -34.05
N SER A 180 -14.38 -20.40 -33.61
CA SER A 180 -14.72 -21.57 -34.41
C SER A 180 -16.18 -21.92 -34.16
N SER A 181 -16.99 -21.61 -35.15
CA SER A 181 -18.39 -22.00 -35.34
C SER A 181 -18.68 -23.44 -34.95
N GLY A 182 -19.74 -23.65 -34.17
CA GLY A 182 -20.31 -24.97 -33.91
C GLY A 182 -21.29 -24.97 -32.76
N SER A 183 -22.56 -24.62 -33.04
CA SER A 183 -23.67 -24.92 -32.13
C SER A 183 -23.78 -26.42 -31.92
N SER A 184 -23.76 -26.88 -30.66
CA SER A 184 -24.56 -28.04 -30.27
C SER A 184 -24.84 -28.05 -28.77
N SER A 185 -26.12 -27.98 -28.44
CA SER A 185 -26.70 -28.38 -27.16
C SER A 185 -26.58 -29.90 -26.98
N ASN A 186 -25.94 -30.36 -25.90
CA ASN A 186 -26.46 -31.40 -25.00
C ASN A 186 -25.42 -31.85 -23.96
N GLY A 187 -25.89 -31.97 -22.71
CA GLY A 187 -25.66 -33.14 -21.84
C GLY A 187 -24.23 -33.51 -21.42
N GLY A 188 -23.92 -33.22 -20.14
CA GLY A 188 -23.17 -34.13 -19.28
C GLY A 188 -21.67 -34.31 -19.55
N GLY A 189 -20.83 -33.61 -18.77
CA GLY A 189 -19.39 -33.89 -18.70
C GLY A 189 -18.66 -32.95 -17.76
N SER A 190 -18.24 -33.46 -16.61
CA SER A 190 -17.43 -32.76 -15.60
C SER A 190 -16.03 -32.38 -16.12
N ASN A 191 -15.47 -31.30 -15.57
CA ASN A 191 -14.08 -30.79 -15.70
C ASN A 191 -13.67 -29.96 -16.94
N SER A 192 -14.35 -28.84 -17.23
CA SER A 192 -13.64 -27.72 -17.91
C SER A 192 -12.82 -26.94 -16.86
N GLY A 193 -11.65 -27.48 -16.50
CA GLY A 193 -10.74 -26.83 -15.55
C GLY A 193 -10.32 -25.44 -16.02
N GLN A 194 -10.11 -24.52 -15.07
CA GLN A 194 -9.69 -23.15 -15.36
C GLN A 194 -8.38 -23.11 -16.18
N ILE A 195 -8.41 -22.40 -17.31
CA ILE A 195 -7.29 -22.26 -18.24
C ILE A 195 -6.45 -21.02 -17.91
N TRP A 196 -5.14 -21.18 -18.01
CA TRP A 196 -4.11 -20.17 -17.81
C TRP A 196 -3.30 -20.01 -19.08
N LEU A 197 -3.04 -18.77 -19.46
CA LEU A 197 -2.36 -18.36 -20.69
C LEU A 197 -1.01 -17.75 -20.35
N ARG A 198 0.05 -18.12 -21.04
CA ARG A 198 1.39 -17.53 -20.82
C ARG A 198 1.41 -16.11 -21.35
N TRP A 199 1.81 -15.15 -20.52
CA TRP A 199 2.08 -13.78 -20.94
C TRP A 199 3.44 -13.76 -21.68
N GLN A 200 3.41 -13.47 -22.97
CA GLN A 200 4.62 -13.37 -23.80
C GLN A 200 4.53 -12.30 -24.90
N THR A 201 5.66 -11.69 -25.25
CA THR A 201 5.83 -10.91 -26.49
C THR A 201 6.17 -11.82 -27.66
N THR A 202 6.16 -11.27 -28.88
CA THR A 202 6.55 -12.02 -30.08
C THR A 202 7.97 -12.58 -29.93
N GLY A 203 8.11 -13.90 -30.11
CA GLY A 203 9.39 -14.61 -30.04
C GLY A 203 10.05 -14.72 -28.67
N GLU A 204 9.40 -14.32 -27.57
CA GLU A 204 10.04 -14.21 -26.25
C GLU A 204 10.65 -15.51 -25.71
N PHE A 205 9.97 -16.63 -25.96
CA PHE A 205 10.37 -17.96 -25.50
C PHE A 205 10.87 -18.86 -26.63
N ASP A 206 11.08 -18.30 -27.82
CA ASP A 206 11.50 -19.10 -28.95
C ASP A 206 12.96 -19.51 -28.85
N THR A 207 13.22 -20.76 -29.20
CA THR A 207 14.56 -21.30 -29.28
C THR A 207 15.21 -20.88 -30.60
N LEU A 208 16.53 -20.98 -30.68
CA LEU A 208 17.29 -20.74 -31.92
C LEU A 208 16.88 -21.69 -33.08
N THR A 209 16.14 -22.76 -32.77
CA THR A 209 15.64 -23.72 -33.77
C THR A 209 14.24 -23.37 -34.30
N SER A 210 13.58 -22.34 -33.73
CA SER A 210 12.29 -21.85 -34.22
C SER A 210 12.44 -21.16 -35.57
N LYS A 211 11.62 -21.57 -36.56
CA LYS A 211 11.59 -20.97 -37.90
C LYS A 211 10.58 -19.83 -38.02
N VAL A 212 9.61 -19.76 -37.11
CA VAL A 212 8.52 -18.78 -37.13
C VAL A 212 8.41 -18.22 -35.72
N PRO A 213 8.53 -16.89 -35.54
CA PRO A 213 8.34 -16.27 -34.25
C PRO A 213 6.96 -16.61 -33.66
N SER A 214 6.92 -17.08 -32.42
CA SER A 214 5.68 -17.24 -31.69
C SER A 214 4.99 -15.89 -31.52
N THR A 215 3.65 -15.88 -31.61
CA THR A 215 2.87 -14.65 -31.52
C THR A 215 2.83 -14.11 -30.09
N SER A 216 2.70 -12.80 -29.95
CA SER A 216 2.42 -12.16 -28.67
C SER A 216 1.11 -12.66 -28.05
N GLN A 217 1.10 -12.79 -26.73
CA GLN A 217 -0.06 -13.14 -25.93
C GLN A 217 -0.03 -12.32 -24.65
N LEU A 218 -0.89 -11.30 -24.59
CA LEU A 218 -0.87 -10.28 -23.54
C LEU A 218 -2.19 -10.32 -22.76
N PRO A 219 -2.17 -10.07 -21.43
CA PRO A 219 -3.40 -9.87 -20.66
C PRO A 219 -4.10 -8.58 -21.10
N SER A 220 -5.44 -8.58 -21.08
CA SER A 220 -6.22 -7.38 -21.31
C SER A 220 -6.06 -6.38 -20.16
N ILE A 221 -6.29 -5.10 -20.45
CA ILE A 221 -6.25 -4.04 -19.43
C ILE A 221 -7.30 -4.29 -18.36
N SER A 222 -8.48 -4.79 -18.73
CA SER A 222 -9.51 -5.16 -17.76
C SER A 222 -8.99 -6.19 -16.77
N LEU A 223 -8.31 -7.24 -17.24
CA LEU A 223 -7.76 -8.29 -16.37
C LEU A 223 -6.65 -7.75 -15.45
N LEU A 224 -5.79 -6.86 -15.97
CA LEU A 224 -4.74 -6.21 -15.20
C LEU A 224 -5.27 -5.28 -14.10
N THR A 225 -6.44 -4.69 -14.33
CA THR A 225 -7.01 -3.67 -13.44
C THR A 225 -8.02 -4.23 -12.44
N GLU A 226 -8.34 -5.53 -12.50
CA GLU A 226 -9.15 -6.20 -11.49
C GLU A 226 -8.41 -6.31 -10.15
N SER A 227 -8.75 -5.42 -9.21
CA SER A 227 -8.25 -5.41 -7.83
C SER A 227 -8.55 -6.70 -7.07
N ASP A 228 -7.62 -7.13 -6.21
CA ASP A 228 -7.80 -8.23 -5.26
C ASP A 228 -8.18 -9.57 -5.93
N SER A 229 -7.89 -9.68 -7.23
CA SER A 229 -8.15 -10.85 -8.05
C SER A 229 -6.95 -11.79 -8.03
N LYS A 230 -7.21 -13.11 -8.02
CA LYS A 230 -6.14 -14.12 -8.15
C LYS A 230 -5.94 -14.50 -9.61
N ASN A 231 -5.66 -13.50 -10.44
CA ASN A 231 -5.70 -13.63 -11.90
C ASN A 231 -4.35 -13.99 -12.53
N PHE A 232 -3.25 -13.92 -11.77
CA PHE A 232 -1.91 -14.17 -12.27
C PHE A 232 -1.15 -15.17 -11.41
N ARG A 233 -0.26 -15.94 -12.06
CA ARG A 233 0.63 -16.94 -11.46
C ARG A 233 2.02 -16.86 -12.09
N ILE A 234 3.01 -17.40 -11.39
CA ILE A 234 4.36 -17.62 -11.92
C ILE A 234 4.58 -19.12 -12.03
N ALA A 235 5.16 -19.58 -13.14
CA ALA A 235 5.53 -20.97 -13.33
C ALA A 235 6.99 -21.09 -13.74
N LYS A 236 7.64 -22.15 -13.26
CA LYS A 236 8.94 -22.63 -13.71
C LYS A 236 8.74 -23.53 -14.92
N LEU A 237 9.41 -23.18 -16.01
CA LEU A 237 9.45 -23.96 -17.23
C LEU A 237 10.46 -25.10 -17.04
N THR A 238 10.01 -26.34 -17.13
CA THR A 238 10.84 -27.52 -16.87
C THR A 238 11.78 -27.85 -18.03
N ASN A 239 11.37 -27.56 -19.27
CA ASN A 239 12.15 -27.81 -20.49
C ASN A 239 12.19 -26.56 -21.39
N PRO A 240 12.77 -25.43 -20.94
CA PRO A 240 12.69 -24.15 -21.66
C PRO A 240 13.46 -24.11 -22.99
N THR A 241 14.32 -25.11 -23.25
CA THR A 241 15.12 -25.22 -24.48
C THR A 241 14.45 -26.07 -25.57
N ASP A 242 13.28 -26.66 -25.30
CA ASP A 242 12.51 -27.44 -26.27
C ASP A 242 11.32 -26.62 -26.80
N GLN A 243 11.36 -26.25 -28.08
CA GLN A 243 10.29 -25.46 -28.71
C GLN A 243 8.93 -26.18 -28.66
N ASN A 244 8.88 -27.51 -28.75
CA ASN A 244 7.62 -28.26 -28.68
C ASN A 244 7.01 -28.13 -27.28
N TYR A 245 7.83 -28.23 -26.24
CA TYR A 245 7.43 -27.96 -24.86
C TYR A 245 6.93 -26.52 -24.70
N ILE A 246 7.67 -25.53 -25.19
CA ILE A 246 7.30 -24.11 -25.13
C ILE A 246 5.95 -23.86 -25.78
N ASN A 247 5.69 -24.46 -26.96
CA ASN A 247 4.42 -24.32 -27.67
C ASN A 247 3.27 -25.00 -26.93
N LYS A 248 3.48 -26.21 -26.41
CA LYS A 248 2.45 -26.97 -25.65
C LYS A 248 2.10 -26.34 -24.31
N THR A 249 3.04 -25.65 -23.69
CA THR A 249 2.84 -24.97 -22.39
C THR A 249 2.39 -23.52 -22.53
N LEU A 250 2.08 -23.04 -23.74
CA LEU A 250 1.50 -21.71 -23.96
C LEU A 250 0.15 -21.54 -23.23
N SER A 251 -0.61 -22.61 -23.11
CA SER A 251 -1.87 -22.68 -22.35
C SER A 251 -1.86 -23.91 -21.44
N VAL A 252 -2.14 -23.71 -20.16
CA VAL A 252 -2.13 -24.77 -19.14
C VAL A 252 -3.38 -24.74 -18.26
N THR A 253 -3.71 -25.90 -17.70
CA THR A 253 -4.77 -26.07 -16.72
C THR A 253 -4.34 -25.59 -15.34
N ASN A 254 -5.27 -25.59 -14.38
CA ASN A 254 -4.99 -25.20 -13.00
C ASN A 254 -3.85 -25.99 -12.33
N ASP A 255 -3.60 -27.23 -12.76
CA ASP A 255 -2.52 -28.09 -12.24
C ASP A 255 -1.21 -27.96 -13.05
N GLY A 256 -1.13 -26.99 -13.96
CA GLY A 256 0.05 -26.71 -14.78
C GLY A 256 0.22 -27.65 -15.97
N LYS A 257 -0.69 -28.60 -16.21
CA LYS A 257 -0.67 -29.49 -17.37
C LYS A 257 -1.12 -28.76 -18.62
N GLN A 258 -0.54 -29.06 -19.79
CA GLN A 258 -0.96 -28.48 -21.06
C GLN A 258 -2.48 -28.63 -21.30
N ASN A 259 -3.06 -27.62 -21.95
CA ASN A 259 -4.48 -27.62 -22.31
C ASN A 259 -4.70 -28.37 -23.65
N ASN A 260 -5.35 -29.53 -23.61
CA ASN A 260 -5.56 -30.39 -24.78
C ASN A 260 -6.85 -30.01 -25.53
N ASN A 261 -6.77 -29.05 -26.45
CA ASN A 261 -7.83 -28.81 -27.45
C ASN A 261 -7.54 -29.48 -28.81
N GLY A 262 -6.58 -30.42 -28.87
CA GLY A 262 -6.25 -31.23 -30.04
C GLY A 262 -5.83 -32.64 -29.65
N SER A 263 -6.15 -33.61 -30.51
CA SER A 263 -6.00 -35.06 -30.27
C SER A 263 -4.57 -35.46 -29.90
N GLY A 264 -4.33 -35.64 -28.60
CA GLY A 264 -3.09 -36.16 -28.05
C GLY A 264 -3.07 -36.02 -26.53
N SER A 265 -2.82 -37.13 -25.81
CA SER A 265 -2.56 -37.11 -24.36
C SER A 265 -1.19 -36.47 -24.12
N GLY A 266 -1.13 -35.14 -24.11
CA GLY A 266 0.10 -34.43 -23.84
C GLY A 266 0.48 -34.49 -22.36
N ASN A 267 1.70 -34.97 -22.05
CA ASN A 267 2.23 -35.11 -20.69
C ASN A 267 2.97 -33.86 -20.18
N GLU A 268 3.23 -32.87 -21.03
CA GLU A 268 3.96 -31.66 -20.65
C GLU A 268 3.20 -30.85 -19.59
N LYS A 269 3.97 -30.33 -18.63
CA LYS A 269 3.47 -29.49 -17.56
C LYS A 269 4.50 -28.43 -17.18
N VAL A 270 4.02 -27.34 -16.59
CA VAL A 270 4.83 -26.38 -15.86
C VAL A 270 4.76 -26.66 -14.36
N GLU A 271 5.74 -26.18 -13.61
CA GLU A 271 5.70 -26.22 -12.15
C GLU A 271 5.29 -24.84 -11.61
N TRP A 272 4.17 -24.75 -10.90
CA TRP A 272 3.77 -23.48 -10.27
C TRP A 272 4.77 -23.07 -9.19
N TYR A 273 5.24 -21.82 -9.26
CA TYR A 273 6.08 -21.24 -8.23
C TYR A 273 5.33 -21.18 -6.91
N LYS A 274 6.01 -21.52 -5.81
CA LYS A 274 5.41 -21.66 -4.48
C LYS A 274 5.97 -20.58 -3.56
N VAL A 275 5.11 -20.04 -2.71
CA VAL A 275 5.49 -19.12 -1.64
C VAL A 275 5.19 -19.77 -0.29
N LYS A 276 5.93 -19.38 0.75
CA LYS A 276 5.81 -19.98 2.08
C LYS A 276 4.34 -19.96 2.56
N GLY A 277 3.78 -21.15 2.79
CA GLY A 277 2.41 -21.33 3.24
C GLY A 277 1.33 -21.37 2.14
N GLN A 278 1.71 -21.39 0.85
CA GLN A 278 0.79 -21.56 -0.27
C GLN A 278 1.36 -22.52 -1.33
N ASP A 279 0.51 -23.38 -1.89
CA ASP A 279 0.90 -24.36 -2.92
C ASP A 279 1.23 -23.73 -4.28
N LYS A 280 0.87 -22.46 -4.46
CA LYS A 280 1.09 -21.67 -5.67
C LYS A 280 1.03 -20.18 -5.34
N PHE A 281 1.91 -19.41 -5.96
CA PHE A 281 1.86 -17.96 -5.94
C PHE A 281 0.69 -17.46 -6.80
N GLU A 282 -0.18 -16.64 -6.22
CA GLU A 282 -1.29 -15.99 -6.92
C GLU A 282 -1.37 -14.52 -6.55
N THR A 283 -1.58 -13.67 -7.55
CA THR A 283 -1.69 -12.22 -7.36
C THR A 283 -2.57 -11.57 -8.42
N ASP A 284 -2.83 -10.27 -8.27
CA ASP A 284 -3.57 -9.45 -9.22
C ASP A 284 -2.61 -8.81 -10.25
N GLY A 285 -3.17 -8.01 -11.16
CA GLY A 285 -2.38 -7.36 -12.21
C GLY A 285 -1.34 -6.39 -11.64
N GLN A 286 -1.66 -5.70 -10.54
CA GLN A 286 -0.71 -4.80 -9.89
C GLN A 286 0.47 -5.57 -9.28
N GLY A 287 0.19 -6.64 -8.54
CA GLY A 287 1.21 -7.44 -7.87
C GLY A 287 2.12 -8.20 -8.84
N ILE A 288 1.62 -8.63 -10.00
CA ILE A 288 2.42 -9.39 -10.98
C ILE A 288 3.39 -8.50 -11.77
N MET A 289 3.11 -7.19 -11.91
CA MET A 289 3.90 -6.27 -12.74
C MET A 289 5.39 -6.23 -12.35
N GLN A 290 5.68 -6.26 -11.05
CA GLN A 290 7.05 -6.26 -10.54
C GLN A 290 7.83 -7.52 -10.94
N TYR A 291 7.14 -8.63 -11.21
CA TYR A 291 7.77 -9.87 -11.66
C TYR A 291 7.94 -9.87 -13.18
N ARG A 292 6.95 -9.35 -13.93
CA ARG A 292 7.05 -9.21 -15.39
C ARG A 292 8.21 -8.28 -15.75
N PHE A 293 8.23 -7.08 -15.19
CA PHE A 293 9.23 -6.07 -15.54
C PHE A 293 10.34 -5.98 -14.50
N MET A 294 10.77 -7.12 -13.94
CA MET A 294 11.61 -7.17 -12.75
C MET A 294 12.91 -6.38 -12.88
N TYR A 295 13.61 -6.48 -14.02
CA TYR A 295 14.82 -5.70 -14.26
C TYR A 295 14.54 -4.19 -14.26
N HIS A 296 13.53 -3.74 -15.02
CA HIS A 296 13.15 -2.34 -15.10
C HIS A 296 12.65 -1.80 -13.75
N PHE A 297 11.83 -2.59 -13.04
CA PHE A 297 11.33 -2.29 -11.71
C PHE A 297 12.49 -2.01 -10.74
N LYS A 298 13.47 -2.91 -10.67
CA LYS A 298 14.62 -2.76 -9.76
C LYS A 298 15.57 -1.64 -10.15
N THR A 299 15.94 -1.55 -11.43
CA THR A 299 17.05 -0.69 -11.86
C THR A 299 16.63 0.70 -12.33
N LYS A 300 15.36 0.89 -12.73
CA LYS A 300 14.88 2.16 -13.29
C LYS A 300 13.84 2.85 -12.42
N ILE A 301 13.09 2.09 -11.64
CA ILE A 301 12.04 2.62 -10.77
C ILE A 301 12.54 2.68 -9.33
N GLU A 302 12.80 1.52 -8.71
CA GLU A 302 13.17 1.41 -7.30
C GLU A 302 14.45 2.20 -6.98
N ALA A 303 15.49 2.05 -7.82
CA ALA A 303 16.76 2.76 -7.64
C ALA A 303 16.62 4.30 -7.64
N LYS A 304 15.58 4.85 -8.30
CA LYS A 304 15.35 6.31 -8.33
C LYS A 304 14.57 6.83 -7.13
N LEU A 305 14.07 5.95 -6.27
CA LEU A 305 13.23 6.28 -5.13
C LEU A 305 14.00 6.35 -3.81
N PHE A 306 15.32 6.14 -3.79
CA PHE A 306 16.07 6.17 -2.53
C PHE A 306 16.09 7.55 -1.85
N ASN A 307 16.09 8.65 -2.61
CA ASN A 307 15.91 9.99 -2.03
C ASN A 307 14.51 10.16 -1.44
N ASP A 308 13.48 9.65 -2.12
CA ASP A 308 12.10 9.67 -1.62
C ASP A 308 11.98 8.80 -0.35
N LEU A 309 12.67 7.65 -0.31
CA LEU A 309 12.73 6.75 0.84
C LEU A 309 13.39 7.42 2.06
N LEU A 310 14.45 8.21 1.88
CA LEU A 310 15.08 8.96 2.95
C LEU A 310 14.13 9.98 3.57
N GLY A 311 13.45 10.77 2.72
CA GLY A 311 12.44 11.72 3.18
C GLY A 311 11.26 11.03 3.86
N HIS A 312 10.84 9.88 3.34
CA HIS A 312 9.79 9.05 3.93
C HIS A 312 10.21 8.53 5.32
N ALA A 313 11.41 7.97 5.47
CA ALA A 313 11.90 7.47 6.77
C ALA A 313 12.00 8.61 7.82
N TYR A 314 12.33 9.82 7.37
CA TYR A 314 12.29 11.02 8.22
C TYR A 314 10.87 11.36 8.68
N ILE A 315 9.90 11.39 7.75
CA ILE A 315 8.48 11.68 8.05
C ILE A 315 7.91 10.61 9.00
N ASP A 316 8.04 9.33 8.66
CA ASP A 316 7.52 8.20 9.45
C ASP A 316 8.02 8.25 10.90
N SER A 317 9.31 8.53 11.08
CA SER A 317 9.92 8.60 12.42
C SER A 317 9.37 9.72 13.31
N ASN A 318 8.76 10.73 12.70
CA ASN A 318 8.17 11.89 13.37
C ASN A 318 6.63 11.90 13.27
N LEU A 319 6.02 10.87 12.67
CA LEU A 319 4.58 10.84 12.41
C LEU A 319 3.77 10.63 13.67
N PHE A 320 4.27 9.85 14.62
CA PHE A 320 3.55 9.50 15.83
C PHE A 320 4.19 10.12 17.08
N LEU A 321 3.37 10.75 17.90
CA LEU A 321 3.71 11.14 19.26
C LEU A 321 3.21 10.04 20.21
N ASP A 322 4.11 9.62 21.09
CA ASP A 322 3.74 8.89 22.30
C ASP A 322 3.44 9.91 23.40
N LYS A 323 2.23 9.85 23.96
CA LYS A 323 1.92 10.56 25.20
C LYS A 323 1.72 9.54 26.31
N SER A 324 2.60 9.61 27.31
CA SER A 324 2.45 8.93 28.58
C SER A 324 1.58 9.76 29.54
N ASP A 325 0.51 9.17 30.04
CA ASP A 325 0.10 9.47 31.42
C ASP A 325 0.97 8.59 32.33
N ASN A 326 1.67 9.19 33.29
CA ASN A 326 2.77 8.61 34.09
C ASN A 326 2.34 7.45 35.03
N LYS A 327 1.21 6.82 34.77
CA LYS A 327 0.58 5.83 35.66
C LYS A 327 0.75 4.38 35.19
N SER A 328 0.99 4.08 33.90
CA SER A 328 1.22 2.70 33.39
C SER A 328 1.48 2.61 31.87
N ALA A 329 2.05 1.50 31.37
CA ALA A 329 2.08 1.19 29.92
C ALA A 329 0.69 0.93 29.30
N SER A 330 -0.33 0.72 30.12
CA SER A 330 -1.75 0.63 29.75
C SER A 330 -2.36 2.00 29.40
N ASN A 331 -1.60 3.09 29.59
CA ASN A 331 -2.00 4.48 29.32
C ASN A 331 -1.30 5.13 28.12
N LYS A 332 -0.58 4.34 27.31
CA LYS A 332 0.03 4.87 26.10
C LYS A 332 -1.03 5.13 25.05
N LYS A 333 -1.04 6.37 24.54
CA LYS A 333 -1.83 6.77 23.39
C LYS A 333 -0.87 7.01 22.24
N ILE A 334 -1.15 6.40 21.10
CA ILE A 334 -0.51 6.75 19.85
C ILE A 334 -1.33 7.87 19.24
N ILE A 335 -0.69 9.00 18.98
CA ILE A 335 -1.34 10.20 18.46
C ILE A 335 -0.58 10.65 17.23
N LEU A 336 -1.28 11.03 16.17
CA LEU A 336 -0.64 11.65 15.02
C LEU A 336 -0.03 13.00 15.41
N ASN A 337 1.21 13.21 15.02
CA ASN A 337 1.96 14.43 15.30
C ASN A 337 1.39 15.59 14.48
N ASN A 338 0.58 16.44 15.13
CA ASN A 338 -0.09 17.58 14.49
C ASN A 338 0.85 18.64 13.91
N VAL A 339 2.14 18.64 14.28
CA VAL A 339 3.16 19.50 13.66
C VAL A 339 3.93 18.80 12.53
N SER A 340 3.60 17.55 12.21
CA SER A 340 4.19 16.84 11.07
C SER A 340 3.82 17.53 9.76
N LYS A 341 4.83 17.72 8.90
CA LYS A 341 4.67 18.31 7.57
C LYS A 341 3.67 17.53 6.72
N LEU A 342 3.60 16.21 6.89
CA LEU A 342 2.60 15.35 6.27
C LEU A 342 1.19 15.88 6.54
N ILE A 343 0.84 16.16 7.80
CA ILE A 343 -0.52 16.55 8.16
C ILE A 343 -0.88 17.88 7.51
N SER A 344 0.01 18.88 7.59
CA SER A 344 -0.24 20.19 6.96
C SER A 344 -0.31 20.11 5.43
N ASP A 345 0.44 19.20 4.80
CA ASP A 345 0.44 19.04 3.35
C ASP A 345 -0.82 18.29 2.88
N ILE A 346 -1.40 17.41 3.70
CA ILE A 346 -2.65 16.69 3.37
C ILE A 346 -3.91 17.49 3.69
N GLN A 347 -3.99 18.15 4.85
CA GLN A 347 -5.21 18.82 5.28
C GLN A 347 -5.00 19.97 6.27
N SER A 348 -5.87 20.98 6.21
CA SER A 348 -5.90 22.12 7.13
C SER A 348 -6.81 21.87 8.33
N ASN A 349 -6.68 22.69 9.38
CA ASN A 349 -7.55 22.72 10.57
C ASN A 349 -7.80 21.34 11.21
N TYR A 350 -6.78 20.47 11.16
CA TYR A 350 -6.88 19.06 11.51
C TYR A 350 -7.52 18.76 12.87
N SER A 351 -7.33 19.62 13.86
CA SER A 351 -7.90 19.45 15.21
C SER A 351 -9.42 19.71 15.28
N GLN A 352 -10.01 20.28 14.23
CA GLN A 352 -11.41 20.68 14.11
C GLN A 352 -12.08 19.96 12.93
N VAL A 353 -12.59 18.75 13.19
CA VAL A 353 -13.19 17.84 12.18
C VAL A 353 -14.18 18.54 11.23
N ASP A 354 -15.06 19.40 11.77
CA ASP A 354 -16.05 20.15 10.97
C ASP A 354 -15.42 21.12 9.97
N LYS A 355 -14.26 21.71 10.31
CA LYS A 355 -13.57 22.76 9.55
C LYS A 355 -12.36 22.26 8.75
N THR A 356 -12.05 20.97 8.85
CA THR A 356 -10.97 20.35 8.08
C THR A 356 -11.25 20.45 6.58
N ILE A 357 -10.25 20.91 5.82
CA ILE A 357 -10.26 20.97 4.34
C ILE A 357 -9.07 20.18 3.83
N SER A 358 -9.30 19.35 2.82
CA SER A 358 -8.24 18.60 2.16
C SER A 358 -7.45 19.48 1.19
N ASN A 359 -6.13 19.37 1.27
CA ASN A 359 -5.19 20.04 0.37
C ASN A 359 -4.78 19.16 -0.82
N ILE A 360 -5.02 17.84 -0.73
CA ILE A 360 -4.66 16.86 -1.77
C ILE A 360 -5.89 16.10 -2.26
N LYS A 361 -6.01 15.95 -3.58
CA LYS A 361 -7.12 15.25 -4.23
C LYS A 361 -6.58 14.20 -5.19
N MET A 362 -7.27 13.07 -5.31
CA MET A 362 -7.10 12.16 -6.44
C MET A 362 -8.09 12.56 -7.54
N VAL A 363 -7.62 12.56 -8.79
CA VAL A 363 -8.42 12.98 -9.96
C VAL A 363 -8.42 11.91 -11.03
N TRP A 364 -9.58 11.64 -11.61
CA TRP A 364 -9.73 10.81 -12.79
C TRP A 364 -10.55 11.53 -13.86
N ALA A 365 -10.22 11.30 -15.13
CA ALA A 365 -11.00 11.73 -16.28
C ALA A 365 -11.68 10.50 -16.89
N PHE A 366 -12.98 10.61 -17.10
CA PHE A 366 -13.75 9.66 -17.88
C PHE A 366 -14.10 10.32 -19.21
N SER A 367 -13.37 9.97 -20.27
CA SER A 367 -13.64 10.48 -21.61
C SER A 367 -14.70 9.62 -22.28
N LEU A 368 -15.78 10.25 -22.76
CA LEU A 368 -16.86 9.60 -23.47
C LEU A 368 -17.28 10.40 -24.71
N GLU A 369 -17.78 9.71 -25.72
CA GLU A 369 -18.38 10.34 -26.89
C GLU A 369 -19.54 11.26 -26.51
N GLN A 370 -19.61 12.45 -27.13
CA GLN A 370 -20.64 13.46 -26.85
C GLN A 370 -22.08 12.90 -26.95
N GLN A 371 -22.31 11.97 -27.87
CA GLN A 371 -23.62 11.33 -28.09
C GLN A 371 -24.08 10.42 -26.95
N LYS A 372 -23.16 9.95 -26.10
CA LYS A 372 -23.48 9.06 -24.96
C LYS A 372 -23.82 9.82 -23.68
N VAL A 373 -23.61 11.14 -23.64
CA VAL A 373 -23.82 12.01 -22.48
C VAL A 373 -25.22 11.87 -21.88
N SER A 374 -26.27 11.91 -22.71
CA SER A 374 -27.66 11.79 -22.22
C SER A 374 -27.92 10.45 -21.52
N ASN A 375 -27.42 9.36 -22.10
CA ASN A 375 -27.58 8.02 -21.55
C ASN A 375 -26.81 7.89 -20.22
N VAL A 376 -25.59 8.39 -20.17
CA VAL A 376 -24.77 8.40 -18.95
C VAL A 376 -25.44 9.21 -17.84
N ASN A 377 -25.91 10.42 -18.13
CA ASN A 377 -26.63 11.26 -17.15
C ASN A 377 -27.85 10.55 -16.57
N SER A 378 -28.63 9.86 -17.42
CA SER A 378 -29.80 9.09 -16.95
C SER A 378 -29.44 7.99 -15.94
N LYS A 379 -28.25 7.37 -16.05
CA LYS A 379 -27.79 6.31 -15.14
C LYS A 379 -27.24 6.84 -13.83
N ILE A 380 -26.65 8.03 -13.83
CA ILE A 380 -25.97 8.58 -12.65
C ILE A 380 -26.84 9.53 -11.83
N ASN A 381 -27.97 10.02 -12.34
CA ASN A 381 -28.86 10.97 -11.66
C ASN A 381 -29.28 10.55 -10.24
N ASP A 382 -29.39 9.24 -9.99
CA ASP A 382 -29.71 8.67 -8.67
C ASP A 382 -28.56 8.73 -7.67
N TYR A 383 -27.32 8.91 -8.15
CA TYR A 383 -26.10 8.81 -7.37
C TYR A 383 -25.40 10.16 -7.17
N ILE A 384 -25.72 11.17 -7.99
CA ILE A 384 -25.12 12.50 -7.92
C ILE A 384 -26.17 13.58 -7.72
N ASN A 385 -25.79 14.62 -6.98
CA ASN A 385 -26.53 15.86 -6.88
C ASN A 385 -26.23 16.77 -8.09
N PRO A 386 -27.07 17.80 -8.37
CA PRO A 386 -26.83 18.73 -9.48
C PRO A 386 -25.50 19.48 -9.40
N ASP A 387 -24.95 19.67 -8.20
CA ASP A 387 -23.64 20.28 -7.95
C ASP A 387 -22.46 19.32 -8.15
N GLY A 388 -22.73 18.06 -8.53
CA GLY A 388 -21.75 17.01 -8.74
C GLY A 388 -21.39 16.21 -7.48
N THR A 389 -21.88 16.60 -6.30
CA THR A 389 -21.58 15.88 -5.06
C THR A 389 -22.29 14.52 -5.00
N LEU A 390 -21.69 13.54 -4.33
CA LEU A 390 -22.29 12.21 -4.21
C LEU A 390 -23.52 12.20 -3.28
N LYS A 391 -24.60 11.57 -3.74
CA LYS A 391 -25.75 11.21 -2.90
C LYS A 391 -25.39 10.03 -2.02
N ASN A 392 -25.84 10.07 -0.77
CA ASN A 392 -25.69 8.96 0.17
C ASN A 392 -26.78 7.89 -0.03
N LYS A 393 -26.84 7.29 -1.23
CA LYS A 393 -27.79 6.21 -1.56
C LYS A 393 -27.31 4.91 -0.89
N ASP A 394 -28.21 4.17 -0.26
CA ASP A 394 -27.90 2.91 0.46
C ASP A 394 -26.84 3.06 1.57
N ASN A 395 -26.68 4.25 2.14
CA ASN A 395 -25.58 4.59 3.06
C ASN A 395 -24.16 4.41 2.47
N GLN A 396 -24.02 4.46 1.14
CA GLN A 396 -22.74 4.32 0.45
C GLN A 396 -22.45 5.54 -0.43
N LYS A 397 -21.44 6.33 -0.04
CA LYS A 397 -20.83 7.40 -0.85
C LYS A 397 -19.54 6.89 -1.50
N THR A 398 -19.65 6.23 -2.65
CA THR A 398 -18.50 5.67 -3.37
C THR A 398 -18.41 6.17 -4.81
N LEU A 399 -17.32 6.87 -5.15
CA LEU A 399 -17.01 7.29 -6.52
C LEU A 399 -16.87 6.08 -7.43
N LYS A 400 -16.30 4.98 -6.91
CA LYS A 400 -16.16 3.75 -7.69
C LYS A 400 -17.49 3.21 -8.19
N LYS A 401 -18.55 3.24 -7.35
CA LYS A 401 -19.88 2.78 -7.75
C LYS A 401 -20.44 3.65 -8.88
N VAL A 402 -20.25 4.97 -8.81
CA VAL A 402 -20.66 5.89 -9.89
C VAL A 402 -19.88 5.59 -11.16
N PHE A 403 -18.57 5.41 -11.07
CA PHE A 403 -17.72 5.05 -12.20
C PHE A 403 -18.19 3.75 -12.88
N ASP A 404 -18.48 2.71 -12.09
CA ASP A 404 -18.96 1.42 -12.61
C ASP A 404 -20.34 1.54 -13.28
N GLN A 405 -21.22 2.43 -12.79
CA GLN A 405 -22.48 2.73 -13.47
C GLN A 405 -22.26 3.35 -14.85
N ILE A 406 -21.31 4.29 -14.99
CA ILE A 406 -20.96 4.86 -16.30
C ILE A 406 -20.34 3.77 -17.19
N LYS A 407 -19.42 2.96 -16.64
CA LYS A 407 -18.75 1.86 -17.35
C LYS A 407 -19.71 0.83 -17.94
N SER A 408 -20.88 0.65 -17.31
CA SER A 408 -21.93 -0.24 -17.83
C SER A 408 -22.60 0.26 -19.12
N VAL A 409 -22.46 1.55 -19.44
CA VAL A 409 -23.01 2.20 -20.64
C VAL A 409 -21.95 2.40 -21.72
N THR A 410 -20.73 2.76 -21.31
CA THR A 410 -19.64 3.07 -22.23
C THR A 410 -18.28 2.78 -21.62
N SER A 411 -17.29 2.49 -22.45
CA SER A 411 -15.89 2.46 -22.02
C SER A 411 -15.38 3.86 -21.71
N ASN A 412 -14.44 3.96 -20.77
CA ASN A 412 -13.64 5.16 -20.58
C ASN A 412 -12.55 5.21 -21.66
N GLU A 413 -12.60 6.21 -22.53
CA GLU A 413 -11.64 6.38 -23.63
C GLU A 413 -10.41 7.20 -23.23
N SER A 414 -10.35 7.71 -21.99
CA SER A 414 -9.21 8.50 -21.53
C SER A 414 -7.92 7.69 -21.68
N LYS A 415 -6.87 8.29 -22.24
CA LYS A 415 -5.54 7.67 -22.37
C LYS A 415 -4.71 7.76 -21.09
N GLN A 416 -5.38 7.97 -19.96
CA GLN A 416 -4.77 8.05 -18.63
C GLN A 416 -4.79 6.65 -17.98
N GLY A 417 -3.84 6.42 -17.08
CA GLY A 417 -3.62 5.11 -16.46
C GLY A 417 -4.73 4.71 -15.48
N THR A 418 -4.52 3.62 -14.77
CA THR A 418 -5.42 3.15 -13.70
C THR A 418 -4.75 3.36 -12.35
N ASP A 419 -5.52 3.81 -11.36
CA ASP A 419 -5.01 3.93 -10.00
C ASP A 419 -4.93 2.56 -9.31
N SER A 420 -3.93 2.39 -8.47
CA SER A 420 -3.63 1.15 -7.75
C SER A 420 -4.47 0.93 -6.48
N LEU A 421 -5.34 1.86 -6.10
CA LEU A 421 -6.08 1.81 -4.84
C LEU A 421 -7.52 1.33 -5.06
N LEU A 422 -8.22 1.96 -6.00
CA LEU A 422 -9.63 1.78 -6.34
C LEU A 422 -9.82 1.04 -7.68
N SER A 423 -8.75 0.86 -8.46
CA SER A 423 -8.80 0.29 -9.81
C SER A 423 -9.73 1.07 -10.74
N ILE A 424 -9.67 2.40 -10.69
CA ILE A 424 -10.42 3.30 -11.59
C ILE A 424 -9.48 3.76 -12.71
N SER A 425 -9.88 3.52 -13.95
CA SER A 425 -9.12 3.99 -15.11
C SER A 425 -9.35 5.48 -15.36
N GLY A 426 -8.41 6.10 -16.07
CA GLY A 426 -8.43 7.54 -16.30
C GLY A 426 -7.75 8.36 -15.23
N PHE A 427 -6.91 7.73 -14.40
CA PHE A 427 -6.24 8.36 -13.27
C PHE A 427 -5.23 9.41 -13.74
N ASN A 428 -5.53 10.66 -13.37
CA ASN A 428 -4.68 11.82 -13.66
C ASN A 428 -3.67 12.09 -12.53
N GLY A 429 -3.79 11.37 -11.42
CA GLY A 429 -2.86 11.45 -10.29
C GLY A 429 -3.40 12.20 -9.09
N PHE A 430 -2.53 12.36 -8.09
CA PHE A 430 -2.70 13.26 -6.96
C PHE A 430 -2.42 14.71 -7.40
N VAL A 431 -3.29 15.61 -6.96
CA VAL A 431 -3.17 17.05 -7.21
C VAL A 431 -3.30 17.83 -5.91
N LYS A 432 -2.78 19.05 -5.88
CA LYS A 432 -3.09 20.03 -4.82
C LYS A 432 -3.61 21.32 -5.40
N ASN A 433 -4.37 22.05 -4.58
CA ASN A 433 -4.82 23.38 -4.94
C ASN A 433 -3.62 24.33 -5.06
N LYS A 434 -3.64 25.17 -6.10
CA LYS A 434 -2.71 26.28 -6.31
C LYS A 434 -3.51 27.45 -6.87
N ASP A 435 -3.64 28.48 -6.04
CA ASP A 435 -4.52 29.63 -6.31
C ASP A 435 -5.95 29.16 -6.64
N ASN A 436 -6.45 29.49 -7.83
CA ASN A 436 -7.77 29.10 -8.33
C ASN A 436 -7.75 27.84 -9.23
N SER A 437 -6.65 27.09 -9.25
CA SER A 437 -6.48 25.89 -10.07
C SER A 437 -5.88 24.75 -9.23
N VAL A 438 -5.47 23.67 -9.89
CA VAL A 438 -4.73 22.56 -9.28
C VAL A 438 -3.43 22.30 -10.02
N GLU A 439 -2.40 21.90 -9.28
CA GLU A 439 -1.15 21.39 -9.84
C GLU A 439 -0.96 19.91 -9.51
N SER A 440 -0.33 19.20 -10.45
CA SER A 440 -0.03 17.78 -10.31
C SER A 440 1.07 17.56 -9.26
N LEU A 441 0.85 16.60 -8.36
CA LEU A 441 1.86 16.04 -7.45
C LEU A 441 2.39 14.70 -7.95
N SER A 442 1.67 14.07 -8.87
CA SER A 442 1.99 12.81 -9.53
C SER A 442 1.13 12.68 -10.78
N GLY A 443 1.60 12.03 -11.84
CA GLY A 443 0.84 11.89 -13.08
C GLY A 443 0.82 13.17 -13.93
N ASP A 444 0.22 13.07 -15.11
CA ASP A 444 0.36 14.10 -16.16
C ASP A 444 -0.72 15.18 -16.12
N LEU A 445 -1.77 15.04 -15.29
CA LEU A 445 -2.91 15.97 -15.15
C LEU A 445 -3.43 16.49 -16.51
N LYS A 446 -3.92 15.57 -17.34
CA LYS A 446 -4.50 15.81 -18.66
C LYS A 446 -6.00 16.10 -18.59
N ILE A 447 -6.33 17.22 -17.95
CA ILE A 447 -7.67 17.81 -17.95
C ILE A 447 -7.58 19.29 -18.31
N THR A 448 -8.66 19.86 -18.82
CA THR A 448 -8.70 21.27 -19.24
C THR A 448 -8.63 22.24 -18.07
N GLU A 449 -8.22 23.49 -18.32
CA GLU A 449 -8.10 24.51 -17.27
C GLU A 449 -9.42 24.80 -16.55
N ASP A 450 -10.55 24.76 -17.25
CA ASP A 450 -11.86 24.94 -16.63
C ASP A 450 -12.21 23.77 -15.70
N ALA A 451 -11.84 22.54 -16.09
CA ALA A 451 -11.93 21.39 -15.21
C ALA A 451 -11.00 21.54 -13.99
N LYS A 452 -9.76 22.01 -14.16
CA LYS A 452 -8.83 22.25 -13.04
C LYS A 452 -9.38 23.25 -12.03
N LYS A 453 -9.99 24.35 -12.49
CA LYS A 453 -10.66 25.33 -11.62
C LYS A 453 -11.82 24.70 -10.84
N ALA A 454 -12.63 23.88 -11.51
CA ALA A 454 -13.72 23.17 -10.86
C ALA A 454 -13.21 22.14 -9.82
N VAL A 455 -12.14 21.40 -10.14
CA VAL A 455 -11.47 20.49 -9.20
C VAL A 455 -10.98 21.25 -7.97
N ALA A 456 -10.39 22.44 -8.14
CA ALA A 456 -9.87 23.26 -7.05
C ALA A 456 -10.96 23.65 -6.02
N ALA A 457 -12.18 23.93 -6.49
CA ALA A 457 -13.30 24.37 -5.66
C ALA A 457 -13.96 23.26 -4.80
N VAL A 458 -13.73 21.99 -5.14
CA VAL A 458 -14.40 20.85 -4.48
C VAL A 458 -13.66 20.37 -3.24
N ASN A 459 -14.39 20.11 -2.16
CA ASN A 459 -13.85 19.55 -0.90
C ASN A 459 -14.56 18.26 -0.44
N VAL A 460 -15.50 17.74 -1.23
CA VAL A 460 -16.20 16.47 -0.98
C VAL A 460 -16.04 15.54 -2.19
N PRO A 461 -16.16 14.21 -2.03
CA PRO A 461 -16.17 13.29 -3.17
C PRO A 461 -17.23 13.70 -4.20
N SER A 462 -16.81 13.92 -5.45
CA SER A 462 -17.66 14.52 -6.49
C SER A 462 -17.37 14.00 -7.89
N LEU A 463 -18.40 14.04 -8.74
CA LEU A 463 -18.34 13.87 -10.18
C LEU A 463 -18.69 15.21 -10.86
N LEU A 464 -17.71 15.82 -11.50
CA LEU A 464 -17.86 17.09 -12.20
C LEU A 464 -18.27 16.85 -13.65
N THR A 465 -19.43 17.38 -14.03
CA THR A 465 -20.04 17.15 -15.36
C THR A 465 -20.26 18.42 -16.18
N ASN A 466 -19.83 19.59 -15.70
CA ASN A 466 -20.06 20.89 -16.37
C ASN A 466 -21.53 21.08 -16.80
N ASN A 467 -22.45 21.08 -15.83
CA ASN A 467 -23.90 21.15 -16.07
C ASN A 467 -24.40 20.03 -17.01
N ASN A 468 -23.93 18.79 -16.78
CA ASN A 468 -24.30 17.60 -17.56
C ASN A 468 -23.90 17.63 -19.04
N ARG A 469 -22.99 18.54 -19.44
CA ARG A 469 -22.47 18.65 -20.82
C ARG A 469 -21.12 17.98 -21.01
N GLY A 470 -20.38 17.80 -19.93
CA GLY A 470 -18.98 17.39 -19.91
C GLY A 470 -18.02 18.57 -20.13
N TYR A 471 -16.77 18.38 -19.71
CA TYR A 471 -15.67 19.29 -20.04
C TYR A 471 -15.08 18.92 -21.40
N ASN A 472 -14.39 19.84 -22.04
CA ASN A 472 -13.64 19.53 -23.27
C ASN A 472 -12.60 18.43 -22.97
N SER A 473 -12.49 17.46 -23.87
CA SER A 473 -11.53 16.35 -23.80
C SER A 473 -10.33 16.58 -24.71
N GLU A 474 -9.20 15.95 -24.41
CA GLU A 474 -8.07 15.85 -25.35
C GLU A 474 -8.40 14.94 -26.56
N ILE A 475 -9.44 14.12 -26.45
CA ILE A 475 -9.89 13.23 -27.51
C ILE A 475 -10.96 13.94 -28.33
N ASN A 476 -10.68 14.13 -29.62
CA ASN A 476 -11.59 14.84 -30.51
C ASN A 476 -12.95 14.13 -30.61
N GLY A 477 -14.04 14.87 -30.43
CA GLY A 477 -15.42 14.35 -30.41
C GLY A 477 -15.90 13.84 -29.05
N ASN A 478 -15.02 13.79 -28.04
CA ASN A 478 -15.35 13.37 -26.69
C ASN A 478 -15.46 14.54 -25.71
N VAL A 479 -16.11 14.25 -24.58
CA VAL A 479 -16.11 15.10 -23.39
C VAL A 479 -15.63 14.32 -22.18
N ASP A 480 -15.07 15.04 -21.22
CA ASP A 480 -14.56 14.49 -19.98
C ASP A 480 -15.54 14.74 -18.82
N TYR A 481 -15.83 13.66 -18.10
CA TYR A 481 -16.41 13.71 -16.77
C TYR A 481 -15.29 13.53 -15.76
N VAL A 482 -15.17 14.43 -14.78
CA VAL A 482 -14.01 14.45 -13.88
C VAL A 482 -14.40 13.98 -12.49
N PHE A 483 -13.84 12.86 -12.06
CA PHE A 483 -14.01 12.33 -10.71
C PHE A 483 -12.97 12.96 -9.80
N VAL A 484 -13.41 13.44 -8.64
CA VAL A 484 -12.56 14.11 -7.65
C VAL A 484 -12.76 13.48 -6.29
N LEU A 485 -11.70 12.93 -5.72
CA LEU A 485 -11.66 12.38 -4.38
C LEU A 485 -10.69 13.17 -3.49
N PRO A 486 -11.19 14.11 -2.68
CA PRO A 486 -10.37 14.76 -1.65
C PRO A 486 -9.91 13.76 -0.59
N ILE A 487 -8.64 13.85 -0.19
CA ILE A 487 -8.02 12.91 0.76
C ILE A 487 -7.99 13.52 2.15
N TYR A 488 -8.56 12.81 3.12
CA TYR A 488 -8.58 13.20 4.53
C TYR A 488 -7.94 12.12 5.40
N LEU A 489 -7.04 12.52 6.31
CA LEU A 489 -6.43 11.57 7.25
C LEU A 489 -7.46 10.96 8.20
N ASN A 490 -8.59 11.64 8.39
CA ASN A 490 -9.72 11.14 9.16
C ASN A 490 -10.31 9.85 8.55
N ASP A 491 -10.34 9.71 7.21
CA ASP A 491 -10.76 8.47 6.55
C ASP A 491 -9.66 7.41 6.59
N LEU A 492 -8.42 7.83 6.39
CA LEU A 492 -7.24 6.95 6.38
C LEU A 492 -7.02 6.26 7.74
N PHE A 493 -7.07 7.01 8.83
CA PHE A 493 -6.87 6.50 10.19
C PHE A 493 -8.17 6.20 10.93
N SER A 494 -9.30 6.12 10.22
CA SER A 494 -10.57 5.70 10.82
C SER A 494 -10.44 4.27 11.36
N SER A 495 -10.72 4.10 12.65
CA SER A 495 -10.72 2.81 13.34
C SER A 495 -12.11 2.18 13.46
N SER A 496 -13.08 2.64 12.66
CA SER A 496 -14.51 2.33 12.81
C SER A 496 -14.86 0.84 12.71
N ASP A 497 -14.10 0.05 11.94
CA ASP A 497 -14.26 -1.40 11.83
C ASP A 497 -13.82 -2.15 13.09
N MET A 498 -12.94 -1.55 13.90
CA MET A 498 -12.43 -2.07 15.18
C MET A 498 -13.11 -1.43 16.41
N GLN A 499 -14.25 -0.76 16.23
CA GLN A 499 -15.08 -0.23 17.30
C GLN A 499 -16.30 -1.12 17.59
N ILE A 500 -17.06 -0.80 18.63
CA ILE A 500 -18.28 -1.53 18.99
C ILE A 500 -19.38 -1.14 18.00
N GLN A 501 -19.88 -2.13 17.26
CA GLN A 501 -20.95 -1.95 16.28
C GLN A 501 -22.24 -2.59 16.80
N LYS A 502 -23.38 -1.99 16.48
CA LYS A 502 -24.68 -2.62 16.73
C LYS A 502 -24.90 -3.69 15.67
N SER A 503 -25.21 -4.91 16.07
CA SER A 503 -25.51 -5.99 15.14
C SER A 503 -26.86 -5.71 14.48
N THR A 504 -26.86 -5.42 13.17
CA THR A 504 -28.08 -5.37 12.37
C THR A 504 -28.43 -6.78 11.93
N SER A 505 -29.45 -7.38 12.56
CA SER A 505 -30.04 -8.63 12.08
C SER A 505 -30.80 -8.37 10.78
N ASN A 506 -30.16 -8.64 9.63
CA ASN A 506 -30.86 -8.78 8.37
C ASN A 506 -31.64 -10.11 8.39
N GLY A 507 -32.95 -10.05 8.57
CA GLY A 507 -33.83 -11.21 8.46
C GLY A 507 -35.21 -10.96 9.05
N GLY A 508 -36.22 -10.93 8.19
CA GLY A 508 -37.62 -10.74 8.55
C GLY A 508 -38.15 -11.83 9.49
N GLY A 509 -38.98 -11.39 10.43
CA GLY A 509 -39.68 -12.24 11.38
C GLY A 509 -40.61 -11.36 12.20
N SER A 510 -41.82 -11.16 11.68
CA SER A 510 -42.93 -10.59 12.43
C SER A 510 -43.20 -11.46 13.67
N ASN A 511 -43.52 -10.77 14.78
CA ASN A 511 -43.98 -11.28 16.07
C ASN A 511 -42.91 -11.48 17.15
N GLY A 512 -42.60 -10.38 17.83
CA GLY A 512 -42.12 -10.39 19.22
C GLY A 512 -42.73 -9.17 19.94
N GLY A 513 -43.57 -9.42 20.94
CA GLY A 513 -44.26 -8.40 21.72
C GLY A 513 -43.31 -7.47 22.50
N PRO A 514 -43.82 -6.35 23.03
CA PRO A 514 -43.01 -5.34 23.70
C PRO A 514 -42.51 -5.89 25.04
N GLY A 515 -41.21 -6.19 25.17
CA GLY A 515 -40.70 -6.69 26.46
C GLY A 515 -39.24 -7.11 26.65
N SER A 516 -38.37 -7.20 25.64
CA SER A 516 -36.93 -7.44 25.89
C SER A 516 -36.02 -6.87 24.80
N ASN A 517 -35.57 -5.62 24.99
CA ASN A 517 -34.54 -5.00 24.14
C ASN A 517 -33.14 -5.57 24.47
N ASN A 518 -32.85 -6.81 24.09
CA ASN A 518 -31.47 -7.30 24.05
C ASN A 518 -30.81 -6.82 22.74
N GLU A 519 -30.46 -5.54 22.70
CA GLU A 519 -29.65 -5.00 21.62
C GLU A 519 -28.29 -5.72 21.61
N LYS A 520 -28.01 -6.46 20.53
CA LYS A 520 -26.77 -7.23 20.38
C LYS A 520 -25.68 -6.35 19.79
N TYR A 521 -24.54 -6.30 20.45
CA TYR A 521 -23.36 -5.57 20.00
C TYR A 521 -22.29 -6.53 19.50
N GLU A 522 -21.43 -6.05 18.61
CA GLU A 522 -20.25 -6.79 18.15
C GLU A 522 -18.99 -5.93 18.20
N LEU A 523 -17.87 -6.58 18.45
CA LEU A 523 -16.53 -5.99 18.39
C LEU A 523 -15.61 -6.95 17.66
N LYS A 524 -15.02 -6.51 16.55
CA LYS A 524 -14.04 -7.29 15.80
C LYS A 524 -12.70 -7.24 16.54
N ILE A 525 -12.09 -8.40 16.77
CA ILE A 525 -10.83 -8.55 17.49
C ILE A 525 -9.97 -9.59 16.78
N MET A 526 -8.68 -9.29 16.65
CA MET A 526 -7.70 -10.26 16.18
C MET A 526 -7.45 -11.32 17.24
N PRO A 527 -7.37 -12.61 16.87
CA PRO A 527 -7.16 -13.67 17.84
C PRO A 527 -5.83 -13.46 18.59
N ASN A 528 -5.80 -13.87 19.85
CA ASN A 528 -4.67 -13.73 20.76
C ASN A 528 -4.15 -12.28 20.86
N THR A 529 -5.04 -11.28 20.75
CA THR A 529 -4.68 -9.86 20.83
C THR A 529 -5.45 -9.18 21.95
N TRP A 530 -4.73 -8.56 22.87
CA TRP A 530 -5.30 -7.72 23.93
C TRP A 530 -5.76 -6.38 23.37
N VAL A 531 -7.01 -6.04 23.65
CA VAL A 531 -7.65 -4.78 23.26
C VAL A 531 -8.15 -4.07 24.50
N ASN A 532 -7.84 -2.78 24.64
CA ASN A 532 -8.38 -1.91 25.69
C ASN A 532 -9.84 -1.56 25.37
N LEU A 533 -10.80 -2.07 26.14
CA LEU A 533 -12.22 -1.78 25.96
C LEU A 533 -12.58 -0.33 26.29
N ASN A 534 -11.81 0.33 27.17
CA ASN A 534 -12.08 1.73 27.53
C ASN A 534 -11.83 2.70 26.36
N ASP A 535 -11.07 2.28 25.34
CA ASP A 535 -10.83 3.08 24.13
C ASP A 535 -11.86 2.79 23.02
N LYS A 536 -12.79 1.86 23.27
CA LYS A 536 -13.84 1.44 22.33
C LYS A 536 -15.17 2.13 22.60
N TYR A 537 -15.86 2.49 21.52
CA TYR A 537 -17.11 3.24 21.58
C TYR A 537 -18.12 2.73 20.53
N SER A 538 -19.40 3.12 20.63
CA SER A 538 -20.46 2.78 19.66
C SER A 538 -20.98 3.99 18.90
N PHE A 539 -21.33 3.85 17.62
CA PHE A 539 -21.75 4.97 16.75
C PHE A 539 -23.22 5.39 16.89
N GLU A 540 -23.96 4.86 17.88
CA GLU A 540 -25.43 4.85 17.84
C GLU A 540 -26.09 6.23 18.00
N ARG A 541 -25.47 7.16 18.75
CA ARG A 541 -26.02 8.50 19.00
C ARG A 541 -24.90 9.53 19.19
N LYS A 542 -25.17 10.79 18.80
CA LYS A 542 -24.31 11.94 19.11
C LYS A 542 -24.38 12.23 20.62
N TYR A 543 -23.24 12.51 21.26
CA TYR A 543 -23.15 13.00 22.65
C TYR A 543 -23.68 12.06 23.75
N PHE A 544 -22.99 10.95 24.02
CA PHE A 544 -23.27 10.14 25.21
C PHE A 544 -22.91 10.87 26.53
N LYS A 545 -23.55 10.44 27.62
CA LYS A 545 -23.02 10.65 28.97
C LYS A 545 -21.67 9.95 29.06
N ASN A 546 -20.71 10.54 29.76
CA ASN A 546 -19.43 9.89 30.00
C ASN A 546 -19.68 8.66 30.87
N LEU A 547 -19.69 7.46 30.26
CA LEU A 547 -19.96 6.20 30.94
C LEU A 547 -18.65 5.44 31.08
N GLU A 548 -18.28 5.15 32.33
CA GLU A 548 -17.11 4.34 32.63
C GLU A 548 -17.49 2.87 32.72
N ILE A 549 -16.58 1.98 32.32
CA ILE A 549 -16.79 0.53 32.44
C ILE A 549 -16.57 0.12 33.90
N LYS A 550 -17.65 -0.31 34.56
CA LYS A 550 -17.63 -0.78 35.95
C LYS A 550 -17.12 -2.22 36.05
N ASP A 551 -17.64 -3.11 35.19
CA ASP A 551 -17.36 -4.54 35.22
C ASP A 551 -17.42 -5.20 33.83
N VAL A 552 -16.59 -6.24 33.62
CA VAL A 552 -16.60 -7.05 32.40
C VAL A 552 -16.55 -8.53 32.78
N LYS A 553 -17.56 -9.30 32.37
CA LYS A 553 -17.65 -10.74 32.61
C LYS A 553 -17.60 -11.52 31.31
N SER A 554 -16.77 -12.55 31.25
CA SER A 554 -16.85 -13.58 30.21
C SER A 554 -17.80 -14.69 30.67
N SER A 555 -18.81 -15.00 29.87
CA SER A 555 -19.69 -16.16 30.09
C SER A 555 -19.03 -17.48 29.65
N ASN A 556 -17.81 -17.43 29.12
CA ASN A 556 -17.15 -18.53 28.43
C ASN A 556 -15.91 -18.98 29.23
N ASN A 557 -15.88 -20.25 29.65
CA ASN A 557 -14.84 -20.88 30.47
C ASN A 557 -13.46 -20.88 29.76
N GLY A 558 -12.73 -19.76 29.85
CA GLY A 558 -11.33 -19.65 29.45
C GLY A 558 -11.05 -19.31 27.98
N ASP A 559 -12.07 -19.15 27.13
CA ASP A 559 -11.93 -18.80 25.71
C ASP A 559 -11.76 -17.29 25.47
N VAL A 560 -12.36 -16.49 26.35
CA VAL A 560 -12.13 -15.04 26.41
C VAL A 560 -11.37 -14.74 27.68
N LEU A 561 -10.25 -14.06 27.54
CA LEU A 561 -9.48 -13.56 28.66
C LEU A 561 -9.91 -12.12 28.95
N VAL A 562 -10.11 -11.82 30.23
CA VAL A 562 -10.47 -10.48 30.71
C VAL A 562 -9.46 -10.08 31.78
N ALA A 563 -8.97 -8.86 31.71
CA ALA A 563 -8.07 -8.30 32.72
C ALA A 563 -8.49 -6.87 33.10
N LYS A 564 -8.43 -6.55 34.39
CA LYS A 564 -8.59 -5.18 34.90
C LYS A 564 -7.26 -4.67 35.44
N ARG A 565 -6.74 -3.59 34.87
CA ARG A 565 -5.45 -2.97 35.24
C ARG A 565 -5.55 -1.46 35.12
N ASP A 566 -5.10 -0.76 36.14
CA ASP A 566 -5.05 0.72 36.20
C ASP A 566 -6.40 1.39 35.88
N GLY A 567 -7.49 0.79 36.35
CA GLY A 567 -8.86 1.28 36.08
C GLY A 567 -9.39 0.99 34.68
N LYS A 568 -8.62 0.30 33.83
CA LYS A 568 -9.01 -0.08 32.47
C LYS A 568 -9.25 -1.58 32.35
N TRP A 569 -10.13 -1.93 31.41
CA TRP A 569 -10.54 -3.29 31.08
C TRP A 569 -9.97 -3.70 29.74
N TYR A 570 -9.34 -4.86 29.73
CA TYR A 570 -8.75 -5.47 28.56
C TYR A 570 -9.45 -6.79 28.27
N VAL A 571 -9.62 -7.08 26.99
CA VAL A 571 -10.14 -8.37 26.52
C VAL A 571 -9.27 -8.94 25.42
N SER A 572 -9.17 -10.27 25.39
CA SER A 572 -8.57 -11.01 24.30
C SER A 572 -9.43 -12.23 23.99
N LEU A 573 -9.71 -12.42 22.71
CA LEU A 573 -10.30 -13.65 22.19
C LEU A 573 -9.17 -14.63 21.86
N LYS A 574 -9.16 -15.83 22.43
CA LYS A 574 -8.23 -16.89 21.97
C LYS A 574 -8.59 -17.30 20.55
N ASP A 575 -7.66 -17.91 19.82
CA ASP A 575 -7.88 -18.37 18.44
C ASP A 575 -8.95 -19.49 18.34
N LYS A 576 -10.21 -19.09 18.51
CA LYS A 576 -11.42 -19.91 18.57
C LYS A 576 -12.59 -19.11 17.97
N ASP A 577 -13.74 -19.76 17.86
CA ASP A 577 -14.97 -19.16 17.37
C ASP A 577 -15.42 -17.96 18.20
N ASN A 578 -16.32 -17.16 17.62
CA ASN A 578 -16.89 -15.95 18.23
C ASN A 578 -17.45 -16.23 19.64
N LYS A 579 -17.19 -15.32 20.58
CA LYS A 579 -17.61 -15.43 21.99
C LYS A 579 -18.25 -14.14 22.47
N GLU A 580 -18.94 -14.19 23.61
CA GLU A 580 -19.63 -13.04 24.19
C GLU A 580 -19.01 -12.61 25.52
N ILE A 581 -19.06 -11.30 25.76
CA ILE A 581 -18.77 -10.66 27.05
C ILE A 581 -19.94 -9.78 27.47
N ASN A 582 -20.13 -9.66 28.79
CA ASN A 582 -21.10 -8.77 29.40
C ASN A 582 -20.35 -7.57 30.00
N VAL A 583 -20.64 -6.37 29.51
CA VAL A 583 -20.04 -5.10 29.97
C VAL A 583 -21.07 -4.33 30.78
N THR A 584 -20.76 -4.01 32.03
CA THR A 584 -21.58 -3.17 32.91
C THR A 584 -20.97 -1.78 33.03
N TYR A 585 -21.75 -0.74 32.79
CA TYR A 585 -21.32 0.66 32.85
C TYR A 585 -21.64 1.31 34.20
N SER A 586 -21.09 2.50 34.43
CA SER A 586 -21.21 3.29 35.67
C SER A 586 -22.65 3.67 36.03
N ASP A 587 -23.54 3.80 35.03
CA ASP A 587 -24.97 4.07 35.22
C ASP A 587 -25.81 2.81 35.48
N GLY A 588 -25.17 1.64 35.57
CA GLY A 588 -25.83 0.35 35.75
C GLY A 588 -26.33 -0.29 34.46
N SER A 589 -26.23 0.38 33.31
CA SER A 589 -26.57 -0.23 32.02
C SER A 589 -25.63 -1.39 31.69
N GLN A 590 -26.15 -2.39 30.98
CA GLN A 590 -25.40 -3.56 30.54
C GLN A 590 -25.48 -3.74 29.03
N LYS A 591 -24.35 -4.09 28.41
CA LYS A 591 -24.27 -4.45 26.99
C LYS A 591 -23.64 -5.83 26.83
N VAL A 592 -24.29 -6.69 26.05
CA VAL A 592 -23.72 -7.96 25.59
C VAL A 592 -22.98 -7.70 24.29
N ILE A 593 -21.67 -7.94 24.27
CA ILE A 593 -20.80 -7.73 23.11
C ILE A 593 -20.29 -9.07 22.61
N SER A 594 -20.59 -9.40 21.36
CA SER A 594 -20.02 -10.52 20.63
C SER A 594 -18.64 -10.15 20.07
N LEU A 595 -17.61 -10.78 20.59
CA LEU A 595 -16.24 -10.70 20.08
C LEU A 595 -16.14 -11.56 18.81
N LYS A 596 -15.97 -10.90 17.67
CA LYS A 596 -15.85 -11.56 16.37
C LYS A 596 -14.40 -11.65 15.94
N LYS A 597 -13.93 -12.85 15.61
CA LYS A 597 -12.60 -13.04 15.05
C LYS A 597 -12.48 -12.28 13.72
N VAL A 598 -11.44 -11.48 13.58
CA VAL A 598 -11.03 -10.86 12.30
C VAL A 598 -9.64 -11.34 11.92
N GLU A 599 -9.47 -11.70 10.65
CA GLU A 599 -8.16 -12.03 10.08
C GLU A 599 -7.47 -10.75 9.61
N GLU A 600 -6.13 -10.70 9.67
CA GLU A 600 -5.34 -9.52 9.28
C GLU A 600 -5.70 -9.01 7.88
N LYS A 601 -5.88 -9.91 6.91
CA LYS A 601 -6.23 -9.55 5.52
C LYS A 601 -7.59 -8.85 5.38
N ASN A 602 -8.50 -9.04 6.34
CA ASN A 602 -9.86 -8.49 6.33
C ASN A 602 -9.99 -7.20 7.15
N LYS A 603 -8.91 -6.78 7.81
CA LYS A 603 -8.84 -5.56 8.59
C LYS A 603 -8.85 -4.34 7.67
N LYS A 604 -9.58 -3.29 8.07
CA LYS A 604 -9.71 -2.05 7.31
C LYS A 604 -9.04 -0.87 8.01
N SER A 605 -8.95 -0.85 9.34
CA SER A 605 -8.23 0.20 10.07
C SER A 605 -6.72 0.00 10.06
N LEU A 606 -5.99 1.11 9.98
CA LEU A 606 -4.61 1.15 10.48
C LEU A 606 -4.64 1.11 12.01
N ASP A 607 -3.91 0.18 12.60
CA ASP A 607 -3.70 0.11 14.04
C ASP A 607 -2.24 -0.21 14.34
N PHE A 608 -1.89 -0.12 15.60
CA PHE A 608 -0.58 -0.53 16.07
C PHE A 608 -0.71 -1.84 16.85
N THR A 609 -0.54 -2.96 16.15
CA THR A 609 -0.62 -4.30 16.74
C THR A 609 0.73 -5.00 16.72
N HIS A 610 1.26 -5.31 17.90
CA HIS A 610 2.53 -6.02 18.05
C HIS A 610 2.49 -7.02 19.21
N LYS A 611 3.40 -8.01 19.15
CA LYS A 611 3.59 -8.99 20.21
C LYS A 611 4.10 -8.31 21.49
N LEU A 612 3.65 -8.77 22.66
CA LEU A 612 4.11 -8.27 23.95
C LEU A 612 5.46 -8.90 24.34
N LEU A 613 6.39 -8.10 24.88
CA LEU A 613 7.59 -8.64 25.54
C LEU A 613 7.22 -9.42 26.80
N GLU A 614 7.95 -10.48 27.10
CA GLU A 614 7.80 -11.23 28.35
C GLU A 614 8.48 -10.55 29.56
N THR A 615 8.27 -9.23 29.71
CA THR A 615 8.75 -8.48 30.88
C THR A 615 7.91 -8.80 32.12
N ASP A 616 8.49 -8.64 33.31
CA ASP A 616 7.75 -8.75 34.57
C ASP A 616 6.57 -7.78 34.63
N PHE A 617 6.75 -6.60 34.02
CA PHE A 617 5.71 -5.61 33.87
C PHE A 617 4.52 -6.13 33.04
N ASN A 618 4.77 -6.70 31.85
CA ASN A 618 3.69 -7.26 31.03
C ASN A 618 3.07 -8.49 31.69
N LYS A 619 3.86 -9.37 32.31
CA LYS A 619 3.37 -10.55 33.06
C LYS A 619 2.42 -10.15 34.18
N LYS A 620 2.71 -9.05 34.90
CA LYS A 620 1.80 -8.47 35.89
C LYS A 620 0.50 -7.96 35.27
N LEU A 621 0.55 -7.39 34.07
CA LEU A 621 -0.65 -6.89 33.37
C LEU A 621 -1.61 -8.02 32.94
N PHE A 622 -1.11 -9.12 32.38
CA PHE A 622 -1.94 -10.11 31.67
C PHE A 622 -1.79 -11.58 32.12
N ASN A 623 -1.22 -11.82 33.32
CA ASN A 623 -0.91 -13.14 33.90
C ASN A 623 0.23 -13.90 33.16
N ASN A 624 0.73 -14.97 33.79
CA ASN A 624 2.02 -15.61 33.49
C ASN A 624 2.15 -16.31 32.12
N ASN A 625 1.13 -16.38 31.27
CA ASN A 625 1.20 -17.05 29.97
C ASN A 625 0.94 -16.09 28.80
N LEU A 626 1.84 -15.10 28.68
CA LEU A 626 1.86 -14.09 27.62
C LEU A 626 2.44 -14.57 26.29
N LYS A 627 3.02 -15.77 26.27
CA LYS A 627 3.66 -16.33 25.09
C LYS A 627 2.63 -16.41 23.97
N ASN A 628 2.86 -15.65 22.91
CA ASN A 628 2.02 -15.53 21.70
C ASN A 628 0.82 -14.57 21.80
N PHE A 629 0.79 -13.65 22.77
CA PHE A 629 -0.19 -12.56 22.76
C PHE A 629 0.36 -11.28 22.12
N ASN A 630 -0.50 -10.65 21.32
CA ASN A 630 -0.32 -9.30 20.81
C ASN A 630 -1.08 -8.29 21.69
N ILE A 631 -0.78 -7.02 21.51
CA ILE A 631 -1.58 -5.89 21.98
C ILE A 631 -1.84 -4.96 20.80
N SER A 632 -3.05 -4.40 20.72
CA SER A 632 -3.44 -3.45 19.68
C SER A 632 -3.80 -2.09 20.27
N TYR A 633 -3.32 -1.04 19.63
CA TYR A 633 -3.65 0.35 19.95
C TYR A 633 -4.25 1.07 18.74
N ASP A 634 -5.35 1.80 18.96
CA ASP A 634 -5.89 2.71 17.97
C ASP A 634 -4.94 3.91 17.77
N ILE A 635 -4.70 4.30 16.52
CA ILE A 635 -4.03 5.56 16.19
C ILE A 635 -5.05 6.69 16.37
N ASN A 636 -4.78 7.60 17.31
CA ASN A 636 -5.66 8.73 17.55
C ASN A 636 -5.27 9.91 16.65
N LEU A 637 -6.28 10.55 16.07
CA LEU A 637 -6.04 11.73 15.26
C LEU A 637 -5.45 12.88 16.10
N LYS A 638 -5.97 13.08 17.30
CA LYS A 638 -5.50 14.08 18.25
C LYS A 638 -5.44 13.52 19.66
N ASN A 639 -4.88 14.28 20.58
CA ASN A 639 -4.89 13.92 21.98
C ASN A 639 -6.29 14.14 22.56
N TYR A 640 -7.11 13.09 22.60
CA TYR A 640 -8.43 13.16 23.23
C TYR A 640 -8.33 13.11 24.75
N ASP A 641 -8.97 14.06 25.43
CA ASP A 641 -9.02 14.12 26.89
C ASP A 641 -9.86 12.97 27.47
N ASN A 642 -10.93 12.58 26.76
CA ASN A 642 -11.82 11.49 27.14
C ASN A 642 -12.35 10.72 25.91
N ILE A 643 -12.94 9.55 26.14
CA ILE A 643 -13.50 8.68 25.09
C ILE A 643 -14.70 9.31 24.37
N LYS A 644 -15.48 10.13 25.09
CA LYS A 644 -16.65 10.83 24.53
C LYS A 644 -16.25 11.79 23.42
N ASP A 645 -15.15 12.51 23.56
CA ASP A 645 -14.66 13.43 22.53
C ASP A 645 -14.17 12.68 21.28
N LYS A 646 -13.45 11.56 21.48
CA LYS A 646 -13.05 10.66 20.40
C LYS A 646 -14.26 10.13 19.62
N GLN A 647 -15.27 9.68 20.33
CA GLN A 647 -16.52 9.20 19.76
C GLN A 647 -17.29 10.30 19.01
N ASN A 648 -17.37 11.51 19.58
CA ASN A 648 -18.08 12.63 18.96
C ASN A 648 -17.43 13.01 17.63
N ASP A 649 -16.11 13.15 17.59
CA ASP A 649 -15.36 13.45 16.37
C ASP A 649 -15.56 12.35 15.31
N ALA A 650 -15.51 11.08 15.72
CA ALA A 650 -15.75 9.96 14.82
C ALA A 650 -17.19 9.93 14.31
N TYR A 651 -18.18 10.25 15.16
CA TYR A 651 -19.58 10.35 14.75
C TYR A 651 -19.80 11.51 13.77
N ILE A 652 -19.26 12.70 14.08
CA ILE A 652 -19.31 13.87 13.21
C ILE A 652 -18.74 13.52 11.84
N TRP A 653 -17.52 12.99 11.81
CA TRP A 653 -16.85 12.63 10.58
C TRP A 653 -17.61 11.59 9.76
N ASN A 654 -18.13 10.54 10.39
CA ASN A 654 -18.87 9.49 9.69
C ASN A 654 -20.20 9.98 9.07
N ASN A 655 -20.73 11.11 9.53
CA ASN A 655 -21.93 11.74 8.97
C ASN A 655 -21.60 12.95 8.07
N ASP A 656 -20.33 13.31 7.93
CA ASP A 656 -19.89 14.48 7.17
C ASP A 656 -20.01 14.24 5.64
N PRO A 657 -20.43 15.24 4.85
CA PRO A 657 -20.34 15.23 3.38
C PRO A 657 -18.94 14.91 2.82
N LYS A 658 -17.87 15.33 3.50
CA LYS A 658 -16.47 15.18 3.11
C LYS A 658 -15.95 13.74 3.18
N LYS A 659 -16.57 12.90 4.00
CA LYS A 659 -16.16 11.52 4.22
C LYS A 659 -16.34 10.66 2.97
N SER A 660 -15.35 9.83 2.65
CA SER A 660 -15.37 8.88 1.54
C SER A 660 -15.38 7.43 2.02
N ASN A 661 -16.35 6.65 1.53
CA ASN A 661 -16.31 5.19 1.69
C ASN A 661 -15.22 4.56 0.83
N ASP A 662 -14.85 5.17 -0.31
CA ASP A 662 -13.79 4.65 -1.17
C ASP A 662 -12.47 4.51 -0.41
N ILE A 663 -12.18 5.41 0.55
CA ILE A 663 -11.00 5.32 1.41
C ILE A 663 -11.27 4.51 2.68
N GLN A 664 -12.37 4.75 3.40
CA GLN A 664 -12.62 4.06 4.68
C GLN A 664 -12.73 2.54 4.53
N GLU A 665 -13.26 2.07 3.39
CA GLU A 665 -13.50 0.66 3.15
C GLU A 665 -12.29 -0.09 2.58
N LEU A 666 -11.20 0.61 2.24
CA LEU A 666 -9.93 0.00 1.86
C LEU A 666 -9.43 -0.96 2.95
N SER A 667 -8.77 -2.04 2.52
CA SER A 667 -8.01 -2.89 3.44
C SER A 667 -6.90 -2.09 4.11
N ALA A 668 -6.49 -2.51 5.31
CA ALA A 668 -5.39 -1.89 6.04
C ALA A 668 -4.10 -1.83 5.19
N ALA A 669 -3.85 -2.87 4.37
CA ALA A 669 -2.75 -2.89 3.42
C ALA A 669 -2.87 -1.78 2.36
N LYS A 670 -4.03 -1.61 1.71
CA LYS A 670 -4.24 -0.53 0.72
C LYS A 670 -4.20 0.87 1.37
N LYS A 671 -4.64 1.00 2.62
CA LYS A 671 -4.46 2.23 3.39
C LYS A 671 -2.99 2.53 3.68
N GLN A 672 -2.19 1.53 4.01
CA GLN A 672 -0.74 1.71 4.17
C GLN A 672 -0.09 2.14 2.85
N VAL A 673 -0.48 1.54 1.73
CA VAL A 673 -0.01 1.96 0.39
C VAL A 673 -0.36 3.43 0.10
N LEU A 674 -1.58 3.86 0.44
CA LEU A 674 -1.96 5.27 0.32
C LEU A 674 -1.14 6.16 1.26
N LEU A 675 -0.92 5.75 2.51
CA LEU A 675 -0.08 6.50 3.45
C LEU A 675 1.34 6.66 2.92
N ASP A 676 1.98 5.58 2.47
CA ASP A 676 3.33 5.59 1.90
C ASP A 676 3.40 6.55 0.69
N GLN A 677 2.36 6.58 -0.15
CA GLN A 677 2.26 7.50 -1.29
C GLN A 677 2.13 8.97 -0.86
N LEU A 678 1.34 9.27 0.18
CA LEU A 678 1.21 10.62 0.74
C LEU A 678 2.50 11.09 1.41
N GLU A 679 3.19 10.18 2.10
CA GLU A 679 4.53 10.42 2.66
C GLU A 679 5.56 10.67 1.57
N ALA A 680 5.55 9.90 0.47
CA ALA A 680 6.43 10.14 -0.68
C ALA A 680 6.15 11.48 -1.37
N ILE A 681 4.89 11.87 -1.52
CA ILE A 681 4.49 13.19 -2.04
C ILE A 681 5.05 14.31 -1.15
N THR A 682 4.88 14.16 0.17
CA THR A 682 5.40 15.10 1.17
C THR A 682 6.94 15.11 1.17
N ALA A 683 7.56 13.94 1.00
CA ALA A 683 9.01 13.77 0.95
C ALA A 683 9.62 14.45 -0.27
N LYS A 684 8.87 14.73 -1.34
CA LYS A 684 9.37 15.52 -2.48
C LYS A 684 9.44 17.01 -2.20
N ASN A 685 8.88 17.48 -1.09
CA ASN A 685 9.02 18.87 -0.67
C ASN A 685 10.51 19.17 -0.37
N PRO A 686 11.11 20.19 -1.02
CA PRO A 686 12.51 20.54 -0.80
C PRO A 686 12.87 20.78 0.67
N ASP A 687 11.97 21.36 1.46
CA ASP A 687 12.20 21.62 2.88
C ASP A 687 12.33 20.31 3.66
N VAL A 688 11.51 19.31 3.33
CA VAL A 688 11.55 17.98 3.95
C VAL A 688 12.81 17.23 3.53
N GLN A 689 13.18 17.28 2.24
CA GLN A 689 14.42 16.68 1.75
C GLN A 689 15.65 17.27 2.43
N ASN A 690 15.69 18.59 2.57
CA ASN A 690 16.79 19.28 3.24
C ASN A 690 16.84 18.91 4.72
N ALA A 691 15.71 18.94 5.43
CA ALA A 691 15.64 18.55 6.83
C ALA A 691 16.07 17.09 7.04
N ALA A 692 15.56 16.15 6.22
CA ALA A 692 15.93 14.75 6.26
C ALA A 692 17.43 14.54 6.02
N LYS A 693 18.00 15.19 5.00
CA LYS A 693 19.45 15.14 4.73
C LYS A 693 20.24 15.70 5.90
N THR A 694 19.90 16.89 6.38
CA THR A 694 20.60 17.53 7.51
C THR A 694 20.56 16.67 8.76
N GLU A 695 19.38 16.23 9.20
CA GLU A 695 19.22 15.53 10.47
C GLU A 695 19.72 14.08 10.40
N LEU A 696 19.35 13.34 9.36
CA LEU A 696 19.71 11.93 9.26
C LEU A 696 21.19 11.76 8.93
N TYR A 697 21.77 12.54 8.01
CA TYR A 697 23.20 12.42 7.74
C TYR A 697 24.03 12.81 8.96
N SER A 698 23.64 13.85 9.70
CA SER A 698 24.32 14.20 10.95
C SER A 698 24.26 13.05 11.96
N ALA A 699 23.09 12.41 12.12
CA ALA A 699 22.92 11.30 13.05
C ALA A 699 23.75 10.06 12.69
N TYR A 700 23.86 9.71 11.41
CA TYR A 700 24.52 8.46 10.98
C TYR A 700 25.98 8.64 10.54
N LEU A 701 26.42 9.86 10.21
CA LEU A 701 27.79 10.13 9.75
C LEU A 701 28.66 10.86 10.79
N TYR A 702 28.08 11.57 11.77
CA TYR A 702 28.86 12.37 12.73
C TYR A 702 28.90 11.79 14.16
N THR A 703 27.89 11.02 14.57
CA THR A 703 27.79 10.51 15.95
C THR A 703 28.19 9.03 16.08
N ASP A 704 29.30 8.81 16.79
CA ASP A 704 29.88 7.52 17.22
C ASP A 704 30.26 6.51 16.14
N GLY A 705 31.51 6.05 16.17
CA GLY A 705 32.08 5.04 15.26
C GLY A 705 31.37 3.68 15.22
N ILE A 706 30.30 3.49 16.01
CA ILE A 706 29.49 2.26 16.09
C ILE A 706 28.44 2.19 14.95
N TYR A 707 27.71 3.27 14.67
CA TYR A 707 26.73 3.30 13.56
C TYR A 707 27.41 3.36 12.19
N TYR A 708 28.55 4.05 12.15
CA TYR A 708 29.43 4.16 10.99
C TYR A 708 29.95 2.80 10.49
N LYS A 709 30.27 1.86 11.41
CA LYS A 709 30.73 0.52 11.04
C LYS A 709 29.63 -0.31 10.38
N SER A 710 28.38 -0.20 10.84
CA SER A 710 27.26 -0.92 10.22
C SER A 710 26.95 -0.41 8.81
N LEU A 711 27.07 0.90 8.56
CA LEU A 711 26.95 1.48 7.23
C LEU A 711 28.07 0.99 6.29
N PHE A 712 29.30 0.91 6.80
CA PHE A 712 30.46 0.35 6.09
C PHE A 712 30.29 -1.13 5.71
N ASP A 713 29.85 -1.96 6.67
CA ASP A 713 29.67 -3.40 6.46
C ASP A 713 28.53 -3.68 5.45
N GLU A 714 27.48 -2.86 5.42
CA GLU A 714 26.37 -3.01 4.48
C GLU A 714 26.75 -2.56 3.07
N ILE A 715 27.34 -1.36 2.91
CA ILE A 715 27.80 -0.83 1.62
C ILE A 715 28.77 -1.81 0.94
N SER A 716 29.66 -2.45 1.71
CA SER A 716 30.64 -3.42 1.17
C SER A 716 29.98 -4.66 0.55
N LYS A 717 28.81 -5.10 1.06
CA LYS A 717 28.09 -6.27 0.51
C LYS A 717 27.40 -5.99 -0.83
N TYR A 718 26.84 -4.80 -0.99
CA TYR A 718 26.21 -4.38 -2.25
C TYR A 718 27.21 -4.32 -3.40
N ILE A 719 28.44 -3.96 -3.06
CA ILE A 719 29.58 -3.95 -3.95
C ILE A 719 29.95 -5.40 -4.33
N GLU A 720 29.85 -6.36 -3.42
CA GLU A 720 30.14 -7.78 -3.68
C GLU A 720 29.00 -8.54 -4.41
N SER A 721 27.76 -8.05 -4.44
CA SER A 721 26.62 -8.76 -5.04
C SER A 721 26.50 -8.52 -6.55
N GLU A 722 26.89 -9.51 -7.35
CA GLU A 722 26.98 -9.43 -8.82
C GLU A 722 25.65 -9.18 -9.59
N LYS A 723 24.44 -9.32 -9.00
CA LYS A 723 23.14 -9.03 -9.67
C LYS A 723 22.00 -8.79 -8.64
N PRO A 724 21.00 -7.94 -8.95
CA PRO A 724 19.83 -7.75 -8.09
C PRO A 724 18.95 -9.00 -8.01
N THR A 725 18.52 -9.36 -6.80
CA THR A 725 17.53 -10.41 -6.50
C THR A 725 16.26 -9.79 -5.89
N LEU A 726 15.13 -10.51 -5.92
CA LEU A 726 13.86 -10.08 -5.31
C LEU A 726 13.73 -10.47 -3.82
N ASP A 727 14.50 -11.46 -3.37
CA ASP A 727 14.42 -12.06 -2.03
C ASP A 727 15.31 -11.38 -0.99
#